data_AF-A0A8H3V081-F1
#
_entry.id   AF-A0A8H3V081-F1
#
_cell.length_a   1.000
_cell.length_b   1.000
_cell.length_c   1.000
_cell.angle_alpha   90.00
_cell.angle_beta   90.00
_cell.angle_gamma   90.00
#
_symmetry.space_group_name_H-M   'P 1'
#
loop_
_entity.id
_entity.type
_entity.pdbx_description
1 polymer ?
#
loop_
_entity_poly.entity_id
_entity_poly.type
_entity_poly.pdbx_seq_one_letter_code
_entity_poly.pdbx_strand_id
1 'polypeptide(L)'
;MPPVPWKVTVHEHPGSSWDDVLNEPEWGTGHNHRIGYKNNQDRVAGITHARDELSKEDEEAYEEYQELRDEAKKGDLLNFRDIVKGEKDFHLQHPENRSLGWRYVLGATEDWVKNTEKWPVNVRKRKKEEEAEANEQKQNQTGHKQSNGDKSSDNVQQEHEWKKQEGENNKHHDAYAEDGHQIGIKEEKTEYRELLEKYTPQEIALLRTLQHEKDYIVGLGQNDGKRKSPQTRNRTQISIDEADQFSPDNWLPRSSDLIRLTGKHPLNAEAHLSHLFDAGLITPNDLHYVRNHGAVPRLLWEFHTIDIEDGKLVLTMDDLKNNFDAINIPVALACDGNRRKELNMIKRSKGFNWGSGAVSCAYWKGPLLRDVLIAAGIPNSMPHHEGKRYWVNFEGADDPSEGKYATCIPLQYAMDATNDVILAYEMNDVPLPPDHGYPVRVMIPGYVGGRCVKWLRRVWISDKENDSHYHIWDNRVLPSFVTEKDGEFAEAMFRHPDTACNEQNLNSVIVRPAQGEKIKLSEARKGNTYRIQGYAYDGGGHEVQRVEVSLDDGKTWLYCIRKFPEAPIRHGKKYWTWLHWHIDISITHLLAAKTISVRCFNVFKNTQPREPSWNTMGMMNNCWHVVKSEIVQGDNDDGVPSILFRHPTEPGTGDGGWMKPSVENQIAAVKQEAGTPQKQFTREEIEKHDSAQDCWLVVDGKVYDATSVLEWHPGGKAALLGHAGKVHQETSDEFASIHDGYAYQKLKECVLGTVTSKAANFIKKNAESAAKEKGGSQQGEEQVVLQRHRWVPVKLLKRDSLSEDTRAYTFSLPDDKKILGLGTCQHVQLGFHMKDKMLIRSYTPTKPLLPAPSTSGMAPTNEHSTGAGKDVKDGSGTFELTIKTYFPTPDQPGGALSNILDCLPLQSTIEIRGPTGEIIYLGNNKFTIESKPKTFRRVNLVLGGSGITPGYSLIARVMLSKDDNTEIRVVDANKSEKDILLKDELDRFEKESAGTLRVEHILSHPGDGWRGRKGHVDADLLKEVLFAPGEGTGTFLCGPPGMIQKAALPALRDWGFVEEEDLFGF
;
A
#
# COMPACT_ATOMS: atom_id res chain seq x y z
N MET A 1 -96.07 17.23 -17.63
CA MET A 1 -95.45 16.35 -18.66
C MET A 1 -93.94 16.54 -18.60
N PRO A 2 -93.15 15.48 -18.82
CA PRO A 2 -91.79 15.32 -18.27
C PRO A 2 -90.68 15.87 -19.20
N PRO A 3 -89.45 16.09 -18.69
CA PRO A 3 -88.30 16.41 -19.53
C PRO A 3 -87.28 15.27 -19.58
N VAL A 4 -87.14 14.63 -20.74
CA VAL A 4 -85.93 14.02 -21.37
C VAL A 4 -86.33 13.92 -22.87
N PRO A 5 -85.51 14.19 -23.93
CA PRO A 5 -84.16 13.62 -24.15
C PRO A 5 -83.06 14.40 -24.93
N TRP A 6 -81.80 14.19 -24.49
CA TRP A 6 -80.46 14.25 -25.14
C TRP A 6 -80.11 15.17 -26.34
N LYS A 7 -78.91 15.79 -26.30
CA LYS A 7 -77.76 15.49 -27.19
C LYS A 7 -76.48 16.25 -26.75
N VAL A 8 -75.34 15.57 -26.86
CA VAL A 8 -73.98 16.04 -26.51
C VAL A 8 -73.48 17.08 -27.51
N THR A 9 -72.88 18.18 -27.02
CA THR A 9 -72.09 19.16 -27.79
C THR A 9 -70.66 19.21 -27.26
N VAL A 10 -69.69 19.13 -28.19
CA VAL A 10 -68.27 19.43 -27.96
C VAL A 10 -68.12 20.95 -28.01
N HIS A 11 -67.46 21.53 -27.00
CA HIS A 11 -67.00 22.92 -27.03
C HIS A 11 -65.49 22.94 -26.91
N GLU A 12 -64.83 23.51 -27.92
CA GLU A 12 -63.44 23.95 -27.86
C GLU A 12 -63.28 24.96 -26.71
N HIS A 13 -62.32 24.73 -25.83
CA HIS A 13 -61.94 25.71 -24.81
C HIS A 13 -61.02 26.75 -25.47
N PRO A 14 -61.32 28.05 -25.40
CA PRO A 14 -60.46 29.08 -25.93
C PRO A 14 -59.18 29.15 -25.08
N GLY A 15 -58.02 29.14 -25.73
CA GLY A 15 -56.75 29.45 -25.07
C GLY A 15 -56.70 30.90 -24.58
N SER A 16 -55.74 31.18 -23.70
CA SER A 16 -55.53 32.49 -23.06
C SER A 16 -55.43 33.63 -24.08
N SER A 17 -55.93 34.80 -23.69
CA SER A 17 -55.93 35.98 -24.55
C SER A 17 -54.52 36.60 -24.64
N TRP A 18 -54.29 37.42 -25.66
CA TRP A 18 -53.01 38.12 -25.84
C TRP A 18 -52.69 39.09 -24.69
N ASP A 19 -53.72 39.62 -24.02
CA ASP A 19 -53.57 40.44 -22.80
C ASP A 19 -53.16 39.61 -21.57
N ASP A 20 -53.54 38.33 -21.51
CA ASP A 20 -53.10 37.42 -20.43
C ASP A 20 -51.62 37.05 -20.57
N VAL A 21 -51.11 36.98 -21.81
CA VAL A 21 -49.70 36.72 -22.11
C VAL A 21 -48.81 37.95 -21.89
N LEU A 22 -49.32 39.15 -22.19
CA LEU A 22 -48.60 40.42 -21.98
C LEU A 22 -48.47 40.81 -20.50
N ASN A 23 -49.38 40.32 -19.65
CA ASN A 23 -49.43 40.65 -18.22
C ASN A 23 -48.96 39.50 -17.32
N GLU A 24 -48.29 38.48 -17.88
CA GLU A 24 -47.66 37.45 -17.04
C GLU A 24 -46.59 38.08 -16.14
N PRO A 25 -46.67 37.91 -14.80
CA PRO A 25 -45.65 38.43 -13.91
C PRO A 25 -44.31 37.75 -14.20
N GLU A 26 -43.21 38.50 -14.26
CA GLU A 26 -41.88 37.93 -14.42
C GLU A 26 -41.57 36.95 -13.28
N TRP A 27 -41.53 35.66 -13.58
CA TRP A 27 -41.18 34.58 -12.65
C TRP A 27 -39.67 34.52 -12.34
N GLY A 28 -39.03 35.69 -12.20
CA GLY A 28 -37.58 35.83 -12.00
C GLY A 28 -37.17 36.47 -10.68
N THR A 29 -38.08 37.05 -9.88
CA THR A 29 -37.68 37.83 -8.68
C THR A 29 -38.63 37.63 -7.50
N GLY A 30 -38.40 36.60 -6.67
CA GLY A 30 -39.05 36.49 -5.37
C GLY A 30 -38.97 35.11 -4.72
N HIS A 31 -38.28 35.02 -3.57
CA HIS A 31 -38.24 33.84 -2.73
C HIS A 31 -39.63 33.51 -2.16
N ASN A 32 -40.21 32.37 -2.54
CA ASN A 32 -41.12 31.55 -1.72
C ASN A 32 -41.64 30.33 -2.51
N HIS A 33 -40.95 29.19 -2.44
CA HIS A 33 -41.54 27.90 -2.78
C HIS A 33 -42.05 27.21 -1.52
N ARG A 34 -43.31 27.47 -1.16
CA ARG A 34 -44.10 26.49 -0.41
C ARG A 34 -44.64 25.48 -1.42
N ILE A 35 -43.95 24.35 -1.58
CA ILE A 35 -44.50 23.19 -2.27
C ILE A 35 -45.24 22.35 -1.22
N GLY A 36 -46.57 22.45 -1.20
CA GLY A 36 -47.46 21.60 -0.43
C GLY A 36 -48.45 20.92 -1.37
N TYR A 37 -48.39 19.59 -1.46
CA TYR A 37 -49.15 18.72 -2.37
C TYR A 37 -50.62 18.49 -1.97
N LYS A 38 -51.33 19.49 -1.44
CA LYS A 38 -52.73 19.34 -1.00
C LYS A 38 -53.52 20.63 -1.21
N ASN A 39 -54.70 20.54 -1.79
CA ASN A 39 -55.66 21.66 -1.80
C ASN A 39 -56.54 21.65 -0.52
N ASN A 40 -57.34 22.70 -0.34
CA ASN A 40 -58.21 22.90 0.84
C ASN A 40 -59.35 21.86 1.00
N GLN A 41 -59.39 20.82 0.16
CA GLN A 41 -60.30 19.67 0.28
C GLN A 41 -59.54 18.35 0.46
N ASP A 42 -58.24 18.43 0.79
CA ASP A 42 -57.32 17.31 1.03
C ASP A 42 -57.14 16.34 -0.15
N ARG A 43 -57.30 16.83 -1.40
CA ARG A 43 -57.08 16.03 -2.62
C ARG A 43 -55.71 16.29 -3.24
N VAL A 44 -55.09 15.21 -3.73
CA VAL A 44 -53.84 15.20 -4.50
C VAL A 44 -54.20 15.07 -5.99
N ALA A 45 -53.51 15.80 -6.88
CA ALA A 45 -53.68 15.63 -8.31
C ALA A 45 -53.14 14.26 -8.75
N GLY A 46 -53.99 13.41 -9.32
CA GLY A 46 -53.59 12.14 -9.96
C GLY A 46 -54.16 10.84 -9.39
N ILE A 47 -54.95 10.86 -8.31
CA ILE A 47 -55.59 9.64 -7.79
C ILE A 47 -57.09 9.88 -7.63
N THR A 48 -57.85 9.40 -8.60
CA THR A 48 -59.31 9.31 -8.51
C THR A 48 -59.68 7.83 -8.61
N HIS A 49 -60.04 7.24 -7.46
CA HIS A 49 -60.60 5.90 -7.23
C HIS A 49 -59.63 4.87 -6.60
N ALA A 50 -60.16 4.10 -5.64
CA ALA A 50 -59.42 3.22 -4.75
C ALA A 50 -59.18 1.79 -5.31
N ARG A 51 -59.26 1.62 -6.63
CA ARG A 51 -59.01 0.36 -7.37
C ARG A 51 -58.70 0.63 -8.84
N ASP A 52 -57.73 1.49 -9.13
CA ASP A 52 -57.14 1.49 -10.47
C ASP A 52 -56.17 0.31 -10.55
N GLU A 53 -56.36 -0.48 -11.62
CA GLU A 53 -55.58 -1.68 -11.95
C GLU A 53 -54.09 -1.32 -11.91
N LEU A 54 -53.33 -2.00 -11.05
CA LEU A 54 -51.88 -2.06 -11.17
C LEU A 54 -51.58 -2.43 -12.62
N SER A 55 -50.67 -1.72 -13.29
CA SER A 55 -50.28 -2.15 -14.62
C SER A 55 -49.78 -3.59 -14.54
N LYS A 56 -49.86 -4.37 -15.62
CA LYS A 56 -49.30 -5.74 -15.62
C LYS A 56 -47.86 -5.77 -15.11
N GLU A 57 -47.09 -4.73 -15.42
CA GLU A 57 -45.71 -4.55 -14.97
C GLU A 57 -45.61 -4.35 -13.45
N ASP A 58 -46.58 -3.65 -12.83
CA ASP A 58 -46.65 -3.46 -11.38
C ASP A 58 -47.11 -4.72 -10.62
N GLU A 59 -48.02 -5.51 -11.20
CA GLU A 59 -48.46 -6.80 -10.63
C GLU A 59 -47.33 -7.82 -10.69
N GLU A 60 -46.66 -7.96 -11.85
CA GLU A 60 -45.51 -8.84 -12.04
C GLU A 60 -44.35 -8.44 -11.10
N ALA A 61 -44.11 -7.13 -10.93
CA ALA A 61 -43.12 -6.62 -9.98
C ALA A 61 -43.44 -6.97 -8.52
N TYR A 62 -44.73 -7.00 -8.16
CA TYR A 62 -45.17 -7.34 -6.82
C TYR A 62 -45.06 -8.84 -6.54
N GLU A 63 -45.38 -9.70 -7.52
CA GLU A 63 -45.19 -11.14 -7.44
C GLU A 63 -43.71 -11.51 -7.31
N GLU A 64 -42.84 -10.96 -8.17
CA GLU A 64 -41.39 -11.13 -8.11
C GLU A 64 -40.84 -10.69 -6.74
N TYR A 65 -41.35 -9.58 -6.19
CA TYR A 65 -40.96 -9.10 -4.87
C TYR A 65 -41.36 -10.07 -3.74
N GLN A 66 -42.50 -10.75 -3.81
CA GLN A 66 -42.90 -11.74 -2.79
C GLN A 66 -42.09 -13.03 -2.89
N GLU A 67 -41.78 -13.49 -4.11
CA GLU A 67 -40.94 -14.68 -4.32
C GLU A 67 -39.55 -14.49 -3.70
N LEU A 68 -38.90 -13.36 -3.98
CA LEU A 68 -37.59 -13.03 -3.40
C LEU A 68 -37.63 -12.94 -1.87
N ARG A 69 -38.74 -12.47 -1.30
CA ARG A 69 -38.92 -12.42 0.16
C ARG A 69 -39.06 -13.82 0.77
N ASP A 70 -39.66 -14.76 0.04
CA ASP A 70 -39.80 -16.13 0.48
C ASP A 70 -38.49 -16.93 0.30
N GLU A 71 -37.73 -16.68 -0.77
CA GLU A 71 -36.34 -17.18 -0.93
C GLU A 71 -35.43 -16.69 0.21
N ALA A 72 -35.52 -15.40 0.56
CA ALA A 72 -34.79 -14.83 1.69
C ALA A 72 -35.16 -15.51 3.02
N LYS A 73 -36.43 -15.86 3.24
CA LYS A 73 -36.87 -16.59 4.45
C LYS A 73 -36.40 -18.04 4.46
N LYS A 74 -36.28 -18.68 3.30
CA LYS A 74 -35.77 -20.06 3.16
C LYS A 74 -34.26 -20.14 3.34
N GLY A 75 -33.56 -19.02 3.21
CA GLY A 75 -32.09 -18.94 3.26
C GLY A 75 -31.43 -19.19 1.91
N ASP A 76 -32.19 -19.07 0.81
CA ASP A 76 -31.67 -19.26 -0.55
C ASP A 76 -30.82 -18.06 -1.01
N LEU A 77 -31.02 -16.88 -0.42
CA LEU A 77 -30.17 -15.69 -0.62
C LEU A 77 -29.01 -15.67 0.38
N LEU A 78 -27.78 -15.54 -0.14
CA LEU A 78 -26.57 -15.52 0.69
C LEU A 78 -26.33 -14.15 1.32
N ASN A 79 -26.14 -14.12 2.64
CA ASN A 79 -25.65 -12.93 3.37
C ASN A 79 -24.23 -13.14 3.91
N PHE A 80 -23.64 -12.09 4.49
CA PHE A 80 -22.27 -12.11 5.01
C PHE A 80 -22.03 -13.22 6.05
N ARG A 81 -23.02 -13.59 6.86
CA ARG A 81 -22.88 -14.61 7.89
C ARG A 81 -22.79 -16.00 7.28
N ASP A 82 -23.58 -16.28 6.24
CA ASP A 82 -23.62 -17.58 5.58
C ASP A 82 -22.31 -17.85 4.86
N ILE A 83 -21.76 -16.82 4.21
CA ILE A 83 -20.46 -16.91 3.52
C ILE A 83 -19.33 -17.17 4.53
N VAL A 84 -19.25 -16.41 5.62
CA VAL A 84 -18.22 -16.61 6.66
C VAL A 84 -18.32 -17.98 7.32
N LYS A 85 -19.53 -18.53 7.50
CA LYS A 85 -19.74 -19.87 8.08
C LYS A 85 -19.46 -20.99 7.07
N GLY A 86 -19.69 -20.74 5.78
CA GLY A 86 -19.48 -21.70 4.70
C GLY A 86 -18.01 -21.84 4.31
N GLU A 87 -17.21 -20.78 4.45
CA GLU A 87 -15.78 -20.81 4.17
C GLU A 87 -14.95 -21.30 5.37
N LYS A 88 -14.03 -22.23 5.13
CA LYS A 88 -13.08 -22.70 6.14
C LYS A 88 -11.83 -21.83 6.15
N ASP A 89 -11.46 -21.33 7.33
CA ASP A 89 -10.19 -20.65 7.55
C ASP A 89 -9.07 -21.65 7.88
N PHE A 90 -8.29 -22.02 6.87
CA PHE A 90 -7.13 -22.92 7.02
C PHE A 90 -5.93 -22.25 7.70
N HIS A 91 -5.89 -20.92 7.83
CA HIS A 91 -4.78 -20.22 8.48
C HIS A 91 -4.63 -20.60 9.96
N LEU A 92 -5.75 -20.85 10.66
CA LEU A 92 -5.73 -21.29 12.06
C LEU A 92 -5.38 -22.78 12.21
N GLN A 93 -5.59 -23.59 11.17
CA GLN A 93 -5.40 -25.05 11.21
C GLN A 93 -3.99 -25.47 10.83
N HIS A 94 -3.43 -24.82 9.79
CA HIS A 94 -2.12 -25.15 9.23
C HIS A 94 -1.21 -23.90 9.11
N PRO A 95 -0.89 -23.22 10.22
CA PRO A 95 -0.03 -22.03 10.20
C PRO A 95 1.38 -22.32 9.67
N GLU A 96 1.87 -23.56 9.80
CA GLU A 96 3.17 -24.03 9.29
C GLU A 96 3.30 -23.97 7.76
N ASN A 97 2.16 -23.99 7.05
CA ASN A 97 2.12 -23.90 5.60
C ASN A 97 2.00 -22.46 5.11
N ARG A 98 2.08 -21.45 5.99
CA ARG A 98 1.90 -20.04 5.62
C ARG A 98 3.17 -19.24 5.93
N SER A 99 3.45 -18.27 5.07
CA SER A 99 4.51 -17.31 5.29
C SER A 99 4.08 -16.25 6.31
N LEU A 100 5.07 -15.54 6.88
CA LEU A 100 4.79 -14.42 7.78
C LEU A 100 3.91 -13.39 7.07
N GLY A 101 2.86 -12.95 7.75
CA GLY A 101 1.98 -11.90 7.24
C GLY A 101 0.77 -12.39 6.45
N TRP A 102 0.53 -13.69 6.34
CA TRP A 102 -0.68 -14.21 5.69
C TRP A 102 -1.98 -13.61 6.27
N ARG A 103 -2.95 -13.30 5.41
CA ARG A 103 -4.26 -12.76 5.79
C ARG A 103 -5.41 -13.64 5.35
N TYR A 104 -6.42 -13.72 6.22
CA TYR A 104 -7.71 -14.28 5.85
C TYR A 104 -8.47 -13.25 5.02
N VAL A 105 -8.94 -13.68 3.85
CA VAL A 105 -9.77 -12.92 2.91
C VAL A 105 -11.01 -13.74 2.63
N LEU A 106 -12.17 -13.09 2.68
CA LEU A 106 -13.44 -13.73 2.37
C LEU A 106 -13.62 -13.81 0.85
N GLY A 107 -14.06 -14.95 0.33
CA GLY A 107 -14.24 -15.21 -1.11
C GLY A 107 -15.39 -14.48 -1.80
N ALA A 108 -15.91 -13.40 -1.21
CA ALA A 108 -17.01 -12.59 -1.72
C ALA A 108 -16.64 -11.10 -1.76
N THR A 109 -17.40 -10.30 -2.52
CA THR A 109 -17.29 -8.83 -2.53
C THR A 109 -18.46 -8.20 -1.77
N GLU A 110 -18.26 -7.02 -1.17
CA GLU A 110 -19.35 -6.31 -0.49
C GLU A 110 -20.48 -5.96 -1.46
N ASP A 111 -20.12 -5.53 -2.67
CA ASP A 111 -21.06 -5.12 -3.72
C ASP A 111 -21.90 -6.29 -4.21
N TRP A 112 -21.32 -7.49 -4.35
CA TRP A 112 -22.07 -8.66 -4.78
C TRP A 112 -23.18 -9.00 -3.77
N VAL A 113 -22.85 -9.08 -2.48
CA VAL A 113 -23.83 -9.37 -1.42
C VAL A 113 -24.86 -8.25 -1.29
N LYS A 114 -24.43 -6.98 -1.39
CA LYS A 114 -25.31 -5.84 -1.11
C LYS A 114 -26.12 -5.34 -2.28
N ASN A 115 -25.64 -5.47 -3.51
CA ASN A 115 -26.22 -4.81 -4.68
C ASN A 115 -26.48 -5.78 -5.83
N THR A 116 -25.65 -6.82 -6.02
CA THR A 116 -25.85 -7.80 -7.11
C THR A 116 -26.89 -8.85 -6.77
N GLU A 117 -26.82 -9.41 -5.56
CA GLU A 117 -27.80 -10.37 -5.05
C GLU A 117 -29.21 -9.80 -5.09
N LYS A 118 -30.19 -10.66 -5.38
CA LYS A 118 -31.58 -10.27 -5.66
C LYS A 118 -32.35 -9.96 -4.37
N TRP A 119 -31.76 -9.22 -3.44
CA TRP A 119 -32.46 -8.74 -2.27
C TRP A 119 -33.62 -7.83 -2.70
N PRO A 120 -34.78 -7.91 -2.02
CA PRO A 120 -35.94 -7.13 -2.41
C PRO A 120 -35.71 -5.61 -2.42
N VAL A 121 -34.78 -5.09 -1.59
CA VAL A 121 -34.37 -3.68 -1.61
C VAL A 121 -33.56 -3.28 -2.86
N ASN A 122 -32.73 -4.18 -3.39
CA ASN A 122 -31.86 -3.90 -4.54
C ASN A 122 -32.65 -3.81 -5.84
N VAL A 123 -33.63 -4.70 -5.99
CA VAL A 123 -34.55 -4.69 -7.15
C VAL A 123 -35.32 -3.36 -7.19
N ARG A 124 -35.85 -2.90 -6.05
CA ARG A 124 -36.53 -1.59 -5.96
C ARG A 124 -35.61 -0.41 -6.30
N LYS A 125 -34.34 -0.48 -5.91
CA LYS A 125 -33.36 0.58 -6.18
C LYS A 125 -33.07 0.67 -7.69
N ARG A 126 -32.82 -0.46 -8.36
CA ARG A 126 -32.56 -0.53 -9.81
C ARG A 126 -33.71 0.05 -10.63
N LYS A 127 -34.96 -0.31 -10.30
CA LYS A 127 -36.14 0.25 -10.98
C LYS A 127 -36.22 1.79 -10.86
N LYS A 128 -35.86 2.35 -9.71
CA LYS A 128 -35.83 3.82 -9.51
C LYS A 128 -34.68 4.51 -10.25
N GLU A 129 -33.54 3.84 -10.38
CA GLU A 129 -32.38 4.37 -11.12
C GLU A 129 -32.67 4.39 -12.63
N GLU A 130 -33.29 3.34 -13.16
CA GLU A 130 -33.76 3.28 -14.55
C GLU A 130 -34.77 4.41 -14.88
N GLU A 131 -35.66 4.75 -13.94
CA GLU A 131 -36.58 5.89 -14.05
C GLU A 131 -35.86 7.26 -13.99
N ALA A 132 -34.74 7.37 -13.26
CA ALA A 132 -33.99 8.60 -13.09
C ALA A 132 -33.05 8.90 -14.26
N GLU A 133 -32.35 7.90 -14.80
CA GLU A 133 -31.47 8.04 -15.97
C GLU A 133 -32.25 8.49 -17.21
N ALA A 134 -33.51 8.04 -17.36
CA ALA A 134 -34.42 8.51 -18.40
C ALA A 134 -34.75 10.02 -18.30
N ASN A 135 -34.57 10.62 -17.12
CA ASN A 135 -34.81 12.05 -16.88
C ASN A 135 -33.55 12.91 -17.02
N GLU A 136 -32.36 12.40 -16.67
CA GLU A 136 -31.10 13.16 -16.74
C GLU A 136 -30.57 13.39 -18.16
N GLN A 137 -30.84 12.47 -19.10
CA GLN A 137 -30.48 12.65 -20.52
C GLN A 137 -31.14 13.89 -21.17
N LYS A 138 -32.14 14.50 -20.53
CA LYS A 138 -32.83 15.70 -21.02
C LYS A 138 -32.17 17.02 -20.60
N GLN A 139 -31.24 17.04 -19.64
CA GLN A 139 -30.77 18.29 -19.02
C GLN A 139 -29.35 18.77 -19.41
N ASN A 140 -28.51 17.94 -20.03
CA ASN A 140 -27.10 18.28 -20.29
C ASN A 140 -26.80 18.99 -21.64
N GLN A 141 -27.72 19.79 -22.18
CA GLN A 141 -27.51 20.52 -23.46
C GLN A 141 -27.09 22.00 -23.37
N THR A 142 -26.86 22.59 -22.18
CA THR A 142 -26.56 24.04 -22.11
C THR A 142 -25.51 24.43 -21.08
N GLY A 143 -24.35 24.89 -21.57
CA GLY A 143 -23.63 26.03 -20.98
C GLY A 143 -22.24 25.76 -20.39
N HIS A 144 -21.25 26.49 -20.90
CA HIS A 144 -19.82 26.43 -20.57
C HIS A 144 -19.31 27.86 -20.24
N LYS A 145 -18.25 27.95 -19.41
CA LYS A 145 -17.08 28.89 -19.46
C LYS A 145 -16.82 29.97 -18.35
N GLN A 146 -15.57 29.88 -17.82
CA GLN A 146 -14.49 30.90 -17.63
C GLN A 146 -14.62 32.00 -16.55
N SER A 147 -13.58 32.56 -15.90
CA SER A 147 -12.10 32.34 -15.83
C SER A 147 -11.41 33.30 -14.82
N ASN A 148 -10.25 32.89 -14.26
CA ASN A 148 -8.95 33.57 -14.01
C ASN A 148 -8.70 34.82 -13.12
N GLY A 149 -7.61 34.69 -12.32
CA GLY A 149 -6.40 35.55 -12.29
C GLY A 149 -6.17 36.42 -11.03
N ASP A 150 -4.98 36.85 -10.57
CA ASP A 150 -3.54 36.53 -10.74
C ASP A 150 -2.70 37.50 -9.81
N LYS A 151 -1.40 37.20 -9.56
CA LYS A 151 -0.24 38.08 -9.13
C LYS A 151 -0.11 38.61 -7.67
N SER A 152 1.07 38.91 -7.08
CA SER A 152 2.52 38.63 -7.27
C SER A 152 3.36 39.29 -6.13
N SER A 153 4.60 38.78 -5.88
CA SER A 153 5.87 39.48 -5.45
C SER A 153 5.93 40.28 -4.12
N ASP A 154 7.02 40.45 -3.35
CA ASP A 154 8.45 40.08 -3.41
C ASP A 154 9.15 40.48 -2.07
N ASN A 155 10.19 39.72 -1.66
CA ASN A 155 11.53 40.12 -1.13
C ASN A 155 11.73 41.23 -0.04
N VAL A 156 12.72 41.23 0.87
CA VAL A 156 13.80 40.34 1.36
C VAL A 156 14.62 41.14 2.42
N GLN A 157 15.40 40.45 3.27
CA GLN A 157 16.62 40.92 4.01
C GLN A 157 16.44 41.87 5.23
N GLN A 158 17.23 41.83 6.32
CA GLN A 158 18.47 41.13 6.70
C GLN A 158 18.82 41.43 8.20
N GLU A 159 19.59 40.52 8.84
CA GLU A 159 20.73 40.79 9.77
C GLU A 159 20.52 41.51 11.13
N HIS A 160 21.30 41.32 12.22
CA HIS A 160 22.62 40.69 12.48
C HIS A 160 22.82 40.44 14.00
N GLU A 161 23.44 39.29 14.32
CA GLU A 161 24.56 38.99 15.24
C GLU A 161 24.82 39.64 16.63
N TRP A 162 25.30 38.75 17.54
CA TRP A 162 26.53 38.82 18.40
C TRP A 162 26.22 38.54 19.89
N LYS A 163 26.99 37.81 20.73
CA LYS A 163 28.06 36.77 20.66
C LYS A 163 28.46 36.45 22.12
N LYS A 164 29.01 35.25 22.32
CA LYS A 164 30.14 34.89 23.23
C LYS A 164 30.07 35.13 24.75
N GLN A 165 30.26 34.06 25.54
CA GLN A 165 31.48 33.75 26.33
C GLN A 165 31.22 32.50 27.21
N GLU A 166 32.00 31.43 27.05
CA GLU A 166 33.15 31.00 27.88
C GLU A 166 32.81 30.50 29.29
N GLY A 167 33.28 29.29 29.62
CA GLY A 167 33.25 28.73 30.97
C GLY A 167 33.75 27.29 31.03
N GLU A 168 34.97 27.13 31.52
CA GLU A 168 35.73 25.87 31.66
C GLU A 168 35.30 24.99 32.86
N ASN A 169 35.77 23.73 32.80
CA ASN A 169 36.43 22.95 33.87
C ASN A 169 35.69 21.86 34.67
N ASN A 170 36.47 20.77 34.82
CA ASN A 170 36.51 19.74 35.88
C ASN A 170 35.44 18.64 35.89
N LYS A 171 35.71 17.37 36.22
CA LYS A 171 36.89 16.49 36.40
C LYS A 171 36.35 15.14 36.94
N HIS A 172 37.15 14.06 36.81
CA HIS A 172 37.10 12.78 37.56
C HIS A 172 35.97 11.77 37.23
N HIS A 173 36.15 10.45 37.21
CA HIS A 173 37.13 9.54 37.86
C HIS A 173 37.45 8.29 37.00
N ASP A 174 38.73 7.87 37.09
CA ASP A 174 39.36 6.55 37.26
C ASP A 174 38.69 5.25 36.76
N ALA A 175 39.44 4.40 36.04
CA ALA A 175 40.29 3.36 36.68
C ALA A 175 40.91 2.35 35.67
N TYR A 176 42.25 2.36 35.61
CA TYR A 176 43.24 1.24 35.54
C TYR A 176 43.03 0.05 34.56
N ALA A 177 44.05 -0.49 33.88
CA ALA A 177 45.49 -0.52 34.12
C ALA A 177 46.24 -0.93 32.84
N GLU A 178 47.53 -0.58 32.74
CA GLU A 178 48.52 -1.37 32.00
C GLU A 178 49.88 -1.40 32.72
N ASP A 179 50.43 -2.61 32.76
CA ASP A 179 51.83 -3.06 32.65
C ASP A 179 52.94 -2.79 33.66
N GLY A 180 53.70 -3.87 33.88
CA GLY A 180 55.16 -3.84 33.75
C GLY A 180 55.92 -4.91 34.55
N HIS A 181 56.51 -5.92 33.89
CA HIS A 181 57.97 -5.99 33.71
C HIS A 181 58.51 -7.25 32.98
N GLN A 182 59.69 -7.03 32.40
CA GLN A 182 60.42 -7.74 31.36
C GLN A 182 61.03 -9.11 31.74
N ILE A 183 61.10 -10.01 30.75
CA ILE A 183 62.22 -10.96 30.59
C ILE A 183 62.57 -11.03 29.09
N GLY A 184 63.85 -10.87 28.76
CA GLY A 184 64.35 -10.88 27.38
C GLY A 184 64.42 -12.28 26.77
N ILE A 185 64.03 -12.39 25.50
CA ILE A 185 64.35 -13.51 24.60
C ILE A 185 64.67 -12.90 23.22
N LYS A 186 65.70 -13.46 22.57
CA LYS A 186 66.27 -13.07 21.26
C LYS A 186 65.20 -12.65 20.24
N GLU A 187 65.36 -11.46 19.66
CA GLU A 187 64.59 -11.02 18.49
C GLU A 187 65.00 -11.84 17.25
N GLU A 188 64.19 -12.81 16.87
CA GLU A 188 64.05 -13.13 15.45
C GLU A 188 63.28 -11.98 14.79
N LYS A 189 63.79 -11.46 13.68
CA LYS A 189 63.05 -10.48 12.87
C LYS A 189 61.71 -11.10 12.49
N THR A 190 60.60 -10.54 12.97
CA THR A 190 59.28 -10.99 12.54
C THR A 190 59.10 -10.68 11.05
N GLU A 191 58.51 -11.60 10.30
CA GLU A 191 58.19 -11.45 8.86
C GLU A 191 57.57 -10.08 8.54
N TYR A 192 56.75 -9.53 9.45
CA TYR A 192 56.17 -8.19 9.33
C TYR A 192 57.21 -7.05 9.33
N ARG A 193 58.24 -7.12 10.19
CA ARG A 193 59.34 -6.14 10.22
C ARG A 193 60.21 -6.20 8.97
N GLU A 194 60.38 -7.39 8.39
CA GLU A 194 61.10 -7.55 7.11
C GLU A 194 60.28 -7.02 5.92
N LEU A 195 58.96 -7.20 5.94
CA LEU A 195 58.08 -6.65 4.91
C LEU A 195 58.01 -5.12 4.96
N LEU A 196 58.08 -4.50 6.15
CA LEU A 196 58.13 -3.04 6.32
C LEU A 196 59.41 -2.39 5.75
N GLU A 197 60.47 -3.17 5.53
CA GLU A 197 61.69 -2.69 4.83
C GLU A 197 61.44 -2.52 3.31
N LYS A 198 60.39 -3.13 2.75
CA LYS A 198 60.10 -3.17 1.30
C LYS A 198 58.75 -2.56 0.89
N TYR A 199 57.76 -2.60 1.79
CA TYR A 199 56.38 -2.26 1.52
C TYR A 199 55.82 -1.38 2.64
N THR A 200 54.91 -0.47 2.27
CA THR A 200 54.13 0.32 3.22
C THR A 200 53.18 -0.57 4.05
N PRO A 201 52.75 -0.16 5.26
CA PRO A 201 51.77 -0.91 6.04
C PRO A 201 50.49 -1.25 5.26
N GLN A 202 50.06 -0.37 4.35
CA GLN A 202 48.90 -0.55 3.47
C GLN A 202 49.16 -1.64 2.42
N GLU A 203 50.34 -1.64 1.79
CA GLU A 203 50.74 -2.69 0.85
C GLU A 203 50.89 -4.05 1.55
N ILE A 204 51.36 -4.07 2.79
CA ILE A 204 51.44 -5.30 3.60
C ILE A 204 50.04 -5.80 3.96
N ALA A 205 49.11 -4.91 4.32
CA ALA A 205 47.72 -5.29 4.59
C ALA A 205 47.04 -5.86 3.34
N LEU A 206 47.26 -5.25 2.17
CA LEU A 206 46.80 -5.77 0.88
C LEU A 206 47.43 -7.13 0.57
N LEU A 207 48.76 -7.26 0.73
CA LEU A 207 49.48 -8.52 0.52
C LEU A 207 48.90 -9.65 1.38
N ARG A 208 48.69 -9.40 2.67
CA ARG A 208 48.08 -10.36 3.60
C ARG A 208 46.65 -10.71 3.22
N THR A 209 45.88 -9.73 2.76
CA THR A 209 44.50 -9.97 2.34
C THR A 209 44.46 -10.81 1.06
N LEU A 210 45.36 -10.56 0.10
CA LEU A 210 45.51 -11.37 -1.10
C LEU A 210 45.98 -12.80 -0.78
N GLN A 211 46.87 -12.97 0.19
CA GLN A 211 47.27 -14.28 0.71
C GLN A 211 46.08 -15.01 1.33
N HIS A 212 45.31 -14.33 2.20
CA HIS A 212 44.10 -14.89 2.80
C HIS A 212 43.05 -15.27 1.75
N GLU A 213 42.81 -14.39 0.77
CA GLU A 213 41.89 -14.66 -0.34
C GLU A 213 42.35 -15.89 -1.15
N LYS A 214 43.64 -15.99 -1.46
CA LYS A 214 44.22 -17.17 -2.11
C LYS A 214 44.00 -18.43 -1.27
N ASP A 215 44.31 -18.39 0.02
CA ASP A 215 44.18 -19.55 0.91
C ASP A 215 42.71 -19.98 1.03
N TYR A 216 41.79 -19.01 1.10
CA TYR A 216 40.35 -19.28 1.08
C TYR A 216 39.89 -19.93 -0.23
N ILE A 217 40.34 -19.43 -1.39
CA ILE A 217 40.00 -20.01 -2.70
C ILE A 217 40.51 -21.45 -2.81
N VAL A 218 41.73 -21.72 -2.33
CA VAL A 218 42.31 -23.07 -2.32
C VAL A 218 41.55 -23.99 -1.36
N GLY A 219 41.10 -23.47 -0.21
CA GLY A 219 40.33 -24.19 0.80
C GLY A 219 38.82 -24.20 0.61
N LEU A 220 38.29 -23.68 -0.49
CA LEU A 220 36.84 -23.48 -0.69
C LEU A 220 36.09 -24.82 -0.63
N GLY A 221 35.27 -25.00 0.40
CA GLY A 221 34.40 -26.18 0.55
C GLY A 221 33.28 -26.23 -0.50
N GLN A 222 32.51 -27.32 -0.48
CA GLN A 222 31.30 -27.46 -1.28
C GLN A 222 30.06 -27.36 -0.37
N ASN A 223 29.02 -26.73 -0.88
CA ASN A 223 27.66 -26.87 -0.38
C ASN A 223 27.15 -28.24 -0.83
N ASP A 224 26.56 -28.99 0.10
CA ASP A 224 25.99 -30.33 -0.11
C ASP A 224 24.49 -30.29 -0.42
N GLY A 225 23.92 -29.10 -0.55
CA GLY A 225 22.49 -28.89 -0.80
C GLY A 225 21.63 -29.09 0.45
N LYS A 226 22.19 -29.22 1.66
CA LYS A 226 21.44 -29.47 2.90
C LYS A 226 21.58 -28.37 3.94
N ARG A 227 22.11 -27.22 3.53
CA ARG A 227 22.36 -26.08 4.42
C ARG A 227 21.06 -25.40 4.82
N LYS A 228 21.16 -24.57 5.86
CA LYS A 228 20.09 -23.69 6.34
C LYS A 228 20.45 -22.25 6.08
N SER A 229 19.44 -21.42 5.88
CA SER A 229 19.60 -19.99 5.74
C SER A 229 20.16 -19.39 7.04
N PRO A 230 21.17 -18.50 6.96
CA PRO A 230 21.60 -17.73 8.12
C PRO A 230 20.58 -16.64 8.50
N GLN A 231 19.55 -16.41 7.68
CA GLN A 231 18.49 -15.46 7.99
C GLN A 231 17.52 -16.06 9.00
N THR A 232 17.58 -15.58 10.24
CA THR A 232 16.72 -16.03 11.35
C THR A 232 15.79 -14.92 11.88
N ARG A 233 15.86 -13.70 11.31
CA ARG A 233 15.09 -12.53 11.75
C ARG A 233 14.53 -11.80 10.53
N ASN A 234 13.22 -11.58 10.49
CA ASN A 234 12.64 -10.55 9.63
C ASN A 234 12.97 -9.20 10.27
N ARG A 235 13.78 -8.38 9.58
CA ARG A 235 14.30 -7.13 10.14
C ARG A 235 13.27 -6.00 10.05
N THR A 236 12.31 -6.08 9.12
CA THR A 236 11.32 -5.02 8.93
C THR A 236 9.94 -5.43 9.41
N GLN A 237 9.24 -4.45 9.99
CA GLN A 237 7.80 -4.54 10.20
C GLN A 237 7.16 -4.55 8.79
N ILE A 238 6.27 -5.51 8.53
CA ILE A 238 5.48 -5.59 7.30
C ILE A 238 4.06 -5.11 7.57
N SER A 239 3.44 -4.48 6.59
CA SER A 239 2.05 -4.00 6.67
C SER A 239 1.44 -3.84 5.30
N ILE A 240 0.12 -3.74 5.27
CA ILE A 240 -0.59 -3.47 4.02
C ILE A 240 -0.42 -1.99 3.71
N ASP A 241 0.13 -1.72 2.53
CA ASP A 241 0.27 -0.37 2.00
C ASP A 241 -1.12 0.19 1.65
N GLU A 242 -1.33 1.48 1.88
CA GLU A 242 -2.56 2.15 1.47
C GLU A 242 -2.79 2.07 -0.05
N ALA A 243 -1.71 2.02 -0.84
CA ALA A 243 -1.76 1.83 -2.28
C ALA A 243 -2.45 0.51 -2.68
N ASP A 244 -2.34 -0.53 -1.84
CA ASP A 244 -2.87 -1.86 -2.13
C ASP A 244 -4.31 -2.07 -1.61
N GLN A 245 -4.85 -1.19 -0.76
CA GLN A 245 -6.12 -1.39 -0.05
C GLN A 245 -7.34 -1.60 -0.99
N PHE A 246 -7.26 -1.03 -2.21
CA PHE A 246 -8.29 -1.12 -3.26
C PHE A 246 -7.86 -1.99 -4.43
N SER A 247 -6.79 -2.77 -4.25
CA SER A 247 -6.28 -3.70 -5.26
C SER A 247 -6.65 -5.15 -4.90
N PRO A 248 -6.57 -6.08 -5.86
CA PRO A 248 -6.64 -7.51 -5.57
C PRO A 248 -5.57 -7.99 -4.56
N ASP A 249 -4.49 -7.24 -4.40
CA ASP A 249 -3.39 -7.51 -3.48
C ASP A 249 -3.62 -6.94 -2.06
N ASN A 250 -4.83 -6.46 -1.72
CA ASN A 250 -5.16 -5.83 -0.42
C ASN A 250 -4.95 -6.70 0.84
N TRP A 251 -4.53 -7.95 0.66
CA TRP A 251 -4.28 -8.94 1.70
C TRP A 251 -2.79 -9.22 1.92
N LEU A 252 -1.91 -8.66 1.07
CA LEU A 252 -0.46 -8.87 1.14
C LEU A 252 0.21 -7.73 1.91
N PRO A 253 0.77 -7.99 3.10
CA PRO A 253 1.64 -7.01 3.75
C PRO A 253 3.03 -7.01 3.11
N ARG A 254 3.59 -5.82 2.91
CA ARG A 254 4.90 -5.57 2.30
C ARG A 254 5.77 -4.72 3.21
N SER A 255 7.08 -4.76 2.99
CA SER A 255 8.02 -3.91 3.72
C SER A 255 7.96 -2.48 3.22
N SER A 256 8.02 -1.51 4.14
CA SER A 256 8.17 -0.08 3.81
C SER A 256 9.54 0.25 3.20
N ASP A 257 10.51 -0.65 3.33
CA ASP A 257 11.87 -0.49 2.78
C ASP A 257 11.97 -0.84 1.29
N LEU A 258 10.88 -1.34 0.69
CA LEU A 258 10.77 -1.56 -0.74
C LEU A 258 10.35 -0.27 -1.44
N ILE A 259 11.19 0.20 -2.36
CA ILE A 259 10.91 1.31 -3.25
C ILE A 259 9.99 0.80 -4.35
N ARG A 260 8.73 1.18 -4.25
CA ARG A 260 7.70 0.91 -5.25
C ARG A 260 8.03 1.67 -6.56
N LEU A 261 8.10 0.93 -7.66
CA LEU A 261 8.46 1.44 -8.99
C LEU A 261 7.26 1.59 -9.93
N THR A 262 6.21 0.82 -9.66
CA THR A 262 4.87 1.06 -10.21
C THR A 262 4.10 1.98 -9.28
N GLY A 263 2.94 2.48 -9.70
CA GLY A 263 2.00 3.03 -8.73
C GLY A 263 1.26 1.92 -8.00
N LYS A 264 -0.08 1.93 -8.02
CA LYS A 264 -0.86 1.02 -7.16
C LYS A 264 -0.71 -0.44 -7.56
N HIS A 265 -0.85 -0.79 -8.83
CA HIS A 265 -0.91 -2.19 -9.24
C HIS A 265 -0.56 -2.42 -10.72
N PRO A 266 0.17 -3.49 -11.10
CA PRO A 266 0.74 -4.55 -10.24
C PRO A 266 2.00 -4.07 -9.50
N LEU A 267 2.35 -4.71 -8.38
CA LEU A 267 3.55 -4.34 -7.63
C LEU A 267 4.84 -4.70 -8.39
N ASN A 268 5.68 -3.69 -8.59
CA ASN A 268 7.09 -3.87 -8.89
C ASN A 268 7.88 -2.99 -7.94
N ALA A 269 8.81 -3.56 -7.20
CA ALA A 269 9.56 -2.84 -6.18
C ALA A 269 10.99 -3.39 -6.02
N GLU A 270 11.93 -2.51 -5.74
CA GLU A 270 13.31 -2.87 -5.37
C GLU A 270 13.64 -2.41 -3.95
N ALA A 271 14.60 -3.06 -3.29
CA ALA A 271 15.08 -2.59 -2.00
C ALA A 271 15.95 -1.34 -2.15
N HIS A 272 15.96 -0.49 -1.13
CA HIS A 272 17.01 0.53 -0.98
C HIS A 272 18.38 -0.12 -1.08
N LEU A 273 19.21 0.34 -2.02
CA LEU A 273 20.49 -0.29 -2.35
C LEU A 273 21.42 -0.48 -1.14
N SER A 274 21.48 0.51 -0.24
CA SER A 274 22.25 0.41 1.00
C SER A 274 21.68 -0.63 1.96
N HIS A 275 20.35 -0.68 2.15
CA HIS A 275 19.70 -1.65 3.03
C HIS A 275 19.88 -3.08 2.51
N LEU A 276 19.75 -3.26 1.18
CA LEU A 276 20.00 -4.53 0.50
C LEU A 276 21.41 -5.05 0.79
N PHE A 277 22.42 -4.18 0.66
CA PHE A 277 23.81 -4.54 0.90
C PHE A 277 24.12 -4.80 2.38
N ASP A 278 23.57 -3.98 3.28
CA ASP A 278 23.73 -4.11 4.74
C ASP A 278 23.00 -5.33 5.33
N ALA A 279 22.05 -5.90 4.58
CA ALA A 279 21.44 -7.18 4.90
C ALA A 279 22.43 -8.36 4.79
N GLY A 280 23.54 -8.16 4.08
CA GLY A 280 24.59 -9.15 3.88
C GLY A 280 24.38 -9.98 2.61
N LEU A 281 25.01 -11.15 2.55
CA LEU A 281 24.99 -11.99 1.35
C LEU A 281 23.61 -12.60 1.09
N ILE A 282 22.84 -12.90 2.14
CA ILE A 282 21.51 -13.48 2.01
C ILE A 282 20.51 -12.38 2.32
N THR A 283 19.72 -11.98 1.33
CA THR A 283 18.65 -11.00 1.43
C THR A 283 17.49 -11.57 2.25
N PRO A 284 17.05 -10.88 3.31
CA PRO A 284 15.78 -11.14 3.99
C PRO A 284 14.59 -11.12 3.02
N ASN A 285 13.58 -11.96 3.27
CA ASN A 285 12.44 -12.11 2.34
C ASN A 285 11.66 -10.79 2.14
N ASP A 286 11.57 -9.97 3.19
CA ASP A 286 10.92 -8.67 3.21
C ASP A 286 11.65 -7.59 2.39
N LEU A 287 12.95 -7.76 2.13
CA LEU A 287 13.76 -6.90 1.26
C LEU A 287 14.00 -7.50 -0.12
N HIS A 288 13.50 -8.70 -0.40
CA HIS A 288 13.72 -9.29 -1.71
C HIS A 288 12.91 -8.55 -2.77
N TYR A 289 13.55 -8.07 -3.84
CA TYR A 289 12.85 -7.35 -4.91
C TYR A 289 11.63 -8.14 -5.43
N VAL A 290 10.57 -7.41 -5.76
CA VAL A 290 9.29 -7.97 -6.24
C VAL A 290 9.06 -7.51 -7.67
N ARG A 291 8.82 -8.46 -8.58
CA ARG A 291 8.35 -8.20 -9.94
C ARG A 291 7.10 -9.01 -10.18
N ASN A 292 5.96 -8.35 -10.33
CA ASN A 292 4.68 -8.96 -10.71
C ASN A 292 4.18 -8.37 -12.03
N HIS A 293 3.72 -9.23 -12.95
CA HIS A 293 3.07 -8.81 -14.20
C HIS A 293 1.57 -8.55 -14.03
N GLY A 294 0.95 -9.08 -12.97
CA GLY A 294 -0.46 -8.91 -12.61
C GLY A 294 -0.68 -9.07 -11.10
N ALA A 295 -1.93 -9.33 -10.72
CA ALA A 295 -2.30 -9.59 -9.33
C ALA A 295 -1.66 -10.87 -8.80
N VAL A 296 -1.32 -10.89 -7.51
CA VAL A 296 -0.79 -12.09 -6.87
C VAL A 296 -1.92 -13.09 -6.66
N PRO A 297 -1.84 -14.30 -7.24
CA PRO A 297 -2.84 -15.33 -7.01
C PRO A 297 -2.89 -15.74 -5.54
N ARG A 298 -4.10 -15.72 -4.96
CA ARG A 298 -4.34 -16.23 -3.61
C ARG A 298 -4.53 -17.75 -3.65
N LEU A 299 -3.44 -18.47 -3.64
CA LEU A 299 -3.41 -19.94 -3.65
C LEU A 299 -3.40 -20.50 -2.22
N LEU A 300 -3.87 -21.74 -2.05
CA LEU A 300 -3.83 -22.45 -0.76
C LEU A 300 -3.04 -23.75 -0.95
N TRP A 301 -2.14 -24.05 -0.01
CA TRP A 301 -1.29 -25.24 -0.05
C TRP A 301 -2.13 -26.52 -0.21
N GLU A 302 -3.25 -26.58 0.51
CA GLU A 302 -4.13 -27.73 0.64
C GLU A 302 -4.90 -28.05 -0.65
N PHE A 303 -5.05 -27.07 -1.55
CA PHE A 303 -5.80 -27.22 -2.81
C PHE A 303 -4.94 -27.05 -4.05
N HIS A 304 -3.72 -26.56 -3.90
CA HIS A 304 -2.83 -26.34 -5.03
C HIS A 304 -2.28 -27.67 -5.54
N THR A 305 -2.36 -27.83 -6.85
CA THR A 305 -1.79 -28.97 -7.56
C THR A 305 -0.94 -28.50 -8.72
N ILE A 306 0.09 -29.28 -9.05
CA ILE A 306 0.97 -29.05 -10.18
C ILE A 306 0.73 -30.18 -11.19
N ASP A 307 0.36 -29.82 -12.41
CA ASP A 307 0.26 -30.76 -13.51
C ASP A 307 1.61 -30.87 -14.23
N ILE A 308 2.18 -32.08 -14.23
CA ILE A 308 3.42 -32.43 -14.91
C ILE A 308 3.09 -33.33 -16.10
N GLU A 309 3.40 -32.81 -17.29
CA GLU A 309 3.27 -33.49 -18.57
C GLU A 309 1.81 -33.88 -18.88
N ASP A 310 0.93 -32.88 -18.90
CA ASP A 310 -0.45 -32.94 -19.40
C ASP A 310 -1.28 -34.10 -18.81
N GLY A 311 -1.30 -34.19 -17.48
CA GLY A 311 -2.04 -35.16 -16.70
C GLY A 311 -1.32 -36.48 -16.45
N LYS A 312 -0.09 -36.67 -16.95
CA LYS A 312 0.70 -37.88 -16.65
C LYS A 312 1.06 -37.99 -15.17
N LEU A 313 1.37 -36.86 -14.54
CA LEU A 313 1.61 -36.80 -13.10
C LEU A 313 1.03 -35.50 -12.55
N VAL A 314 0.05 -35.61 -11.65
CA VAL A 314 -0.51 -34.46 -10.93
C VAL A 314 -0.10 -34.57 -9.47
N LEU A 315 0.65 -33.58 -8.98
CA LEU A 315 1.19 -33.55 -7.62
C LEU A 315 0.41 -32.56 -6.76
N THR A 316 -0.01 -32.97 -5.56
CA THR A 316 -0.34 -32.03 -4.49
C THR A 316 0.93 -31.42 -3.91
N MET A 317 0.79 -30.35 -3.12
CA MET A 317 1.95 -29.77 -2.42
C MET A 317 2.59 -30.75 -1.42
N ASP A 318 1.78 -31.59 -0.77
CA ASP A 318 2.29 -32.62 0.13
C ASP A 318 3.03 -33.73 -0.63
N ASP A 319 2.54 -34.11 -1.83
CA ASP A 319 3.26 -35.07 -2.69
C ASP A 319 4.63 -34.50 -3.11
N LEU A 320 4.67 -33.25 -3.55
CA LEU A 320 5.92 -32.61 -3.97
C LEU A 320 6.94 -32.54 -2.82
N LYS A 321 6.48 -32.23 -1.61
CA LYS A 321 7.33 -32.07 -0.43
C LYS A 321 7.81 -33.41 0.16
N ASN A 322 6.95 -34.44 0.16
CA ASN A 322 7.21 -35.69 0.88
C ASN A 322 7.75 -36.82 -0.02
N ASN A 323 7.46 -36.79 -1.34
CA ASN A 323 7.84 -37.90 -2.24
C ASN A 323 9.18 -37.68 -2.97
N PHE A 324 9.81 -36.52 -2.80
CA PHE A 324 11.05 -36.16 -3.50
C PHE A 324 12.11 -35.61 -2.53
N ASP A 325 13.38 -35.94 -2.79
CA ASP A 325 14.51 -35.35 -2.07
C ASP A 325 14.68 -33.87 -2.47
N ALA A 326 14.71 -32.99 -1.47
CA ALA A 326 14.89 -31.56 -1.68
C ALA A 326 16.35 -31.14 -1.44
N ILE A 327 16.82 -30.19 -2.25
CA ILE A 327 18.04 -29.42 -1.97
C ILE A 327 17.67 -28.04 -1.43
N ASN A 328 18.59 -27.41 -0.70
CA ASN A 328 18.48 -26.05 -0.17
C ASN A 328 19.79 -25.29 -0.41
N ILE A 329 19.78 -24.40 -1.40
CA ILE A 329 20.97 -23.68 -1.85
C ILE A 329 20.72 -22.17 -2.00
N PRO A 330 21.73 -21.32 -1.74
CA PRO A 330 21.61 -19.89 -1.96
C PRO A 330 21.75 -19.56 -3.47
N VAL A 331 20.83 -18.75 -3.99
CA VAL A 331 20.79 -18.33 -5.39
C VAL A 331 20.57 -16.82 -5.45
N ALA A 332 21.42 -16.12 -6.19
CA ALA A 332 21.22 -14.73 -6.57
C ALA A 332 20.33 -14.65 -7.80
N LEU A 333 19.21 -13.96 -7.66
CA LEU A 333 18.23 -13.73 -8.71
C LEU A 333 18.26 -12.24 -9.06
N ALA A 334 18.43 -11.91 -10.33
CA ALA A 334 18.36 -10.55 -10.85
C ALA A 334 17.27 -10.44 -11.92
N CYS A 335 16.58 -9.30 -11.95
CA CYS A 335 15.65 -8.96 -13.02
C CYS A 335 16.42 -8.62 -14.31
N ASP A 336 15.89 -9.05 -15.46
CA ASP A 336 16.33 -8.63 -16.79
C ASP A 336 16.40 -7.11 -16.95
N GLY A 337 15.54 -6.39 -16.23
CA GLY A 337 15.46 -4.93 -16.22
C GLY A 337 16.35 -4.24 -15.19
N ASN A 338 17.22 -4.95 -14.47
CA ASN A 338 18.12 -4.32 -13.49
C ASN A 338 18.94 -3.20 -14.17
N ARG A 339 19.03 -2.03 -13.50
CA ARG A 339 19.67 -0.81 -14.03
C ARG A 339 19.03 -0.25 -15.31
N ARG A 340 17.75 -0.54 -15.58
CA ARG A 340 17.02 0.02 -16.74
C ARG A 340 16.99 1.55 -16.74
N LYS A 341 16.90 2.19 -15.58
CA LYS A 341 16.76 3.65 -15.53
C LYS A 341 17.94 4.36 -16.19
N GLU A 342 19.16 3.84 -16.07
CA GLU A 342 20.34 4.36 -16.77
C GLU A 342 20.14 4.40 -18.29
N LEU A 343 19.53 3.35 -18.88
CA LEU A 343 19.19 3.33 -20.31
C LEU A 343 18.07 4.33 -20.64
N ASN A 344 17.08 4.45 -19.76
CA ASN A 344 15.98 5.41 -19.92
C ASN A 344 16.44 6.87 -19.90
N MET A 345 17.55 7.19 -19.21
CA MET A 345 18.15 8.53 -19.26
C MET A 345 18.70 8.88 -20.64
N ILE A 346 19.15 7.88 -21.42
CA ILE A 346 19.63 8.05 -22.80
C ILE A 346 18.44 8.15 -23.74
N LYS A 347 17.54 7.17 -23.68
CA LYS A 347 16.33 7.11 -24.50
C LYS A 347 15.30 6.23 -23.79
N ARG A 348 14.07 6.71 -23.66
CA ARG A 348 13.01 5.99 -22.93
C ARG A 348 12.69 4.64 -23.60
N SER A 349 12.79 3.56 -22.82
CA SER A 349 12.44 2.18 -23.20
C SER A 349 11.07 1.76 -22.63
N LYS A 350 10.61 0.52 -22.93
CA LYS A 350 9.39 -0.06 -22.35
C LYS A 350 9.71 -0.66 -20.97
N GLY A 351 9.08 -0.12 -19.91
CA GLY A 351 9.11 -0.69 -18.57
C GLY A 351 9.62 0.26 -17.48
N PHE A 352 9.36 -0.13 -16.24
CA PHE A 352 9.59 0.70 -15.04
C PHE A 352 11.08 0.99 -14.82
N ASN A 353 11.34 2.10 -14.14
CA ASN A 353 12.66 2.65 -13.84
C ASN A 353 13.34 1.91 -12.66
N TRP A 354 13.79 0.68 -12.89
CA TRP A 354 14.68 0.00 -11.96
C TRP A 354 15.98 0.78 -11.78
N GLY A 355 16.37 0.97 -10.53
CA GLY A 355 17.72 1.34 -10.17
C GLY A 355 18.62 0.11 -10.20
N SER A 356 19.58 0.08 -9.30
CA SER A 356 20.48 -1.07 -9.17
C SER A 356 19.95 -2.13 -8.18
N GLY A 357 18.81 -1.88 -7.51
CA GLY A 357 18.28 -2.75 -6.46
C GLY A 357 17.48 -3.96 -6.95
N ALA A 358 17.36 -4.20 -8.27
CA ALA A 358 16.56 -5.28 -8.84
C ALA A 358 17.26 -6.66 -8.80
N VAL A 359 17.91 -6.97 -7.68
CA VAL A 359 18.68 -8.20 -7.44
C VAL A 359 18.65 -8.56 -5.96
N SER A 360 18.54 -9.86 -5.67
CA SER A 360 18.52 -10.38 -4.30
C SER A 360 19.13 -11.77 -4.27
N CYS A 361 19.59 -12.24 -3.11
CA CYS A 361 20.09 -13.60 -2.93
C CYS A 361 19.41 -14.28 -1.75
N ALA A 362 18.77 -15.44 -1.97
CA ALA A 362 18.05 -16.17 -0.93
C ALA A 362 18.36 -17.66 -1.02
N TYR A 363 18.14 -18.39 0.09
CA TYR A 363 18.09 -19.84 0.07
C TYR A 363 16.78 -20.31 -0.54
N TRP A 364 16.83 -21.26 -1.47
CA TRP A 364 15.67 -21.83 -2.12
C TRP A 364 15.66 -23.33 -1.90
N LYS A 365 14.52 -23.86 -1.45
CA LYS A 365 14.38 -25.28 -1.12
C LYS A 365 13.23 -25.94 -1.86
N GLY A 366 13.54 -27.10 -2.43
CA GLY A 366 12.61 -27.96 -3.16
C GLY A 366 13.34 -29.07 -3.92
N PRO A 367 12.61 -29.99 -4.56
CA PRO A 367 13.20 -31.04 -5.38
C PRO A 367 13.73 -30.50 -6.70
N LEU A 368 14.67 -31.25 -7.30
CA LEU A 368 15.12 -30.97 -8.66
C LEU A 368 13.99 -31.24 -9.66
N LEU A 369 13.76 -30.30 -10.58
CA LEU A 369 12.79 -30.46 -11.68
C LEU A 369 13.07 -31.73 -12.48
N ARG A 370 14.35 -32.06 -12.71
CA ARG A 370 14.79 -33.29 -13.35
C ARG A 370 14.14 -34.53 -12.74
N ASP A 371 14.16 -34.66 -11.42
CA ASP A 371 13.69 -35.87 -10.74
C ASP A 371 12.16 -35.98 -10.81
N VAL A 372 11.47 -34.85 -10.79
CA VAL A 372 10.02 -34.76 -11.02
C VAL A 372 9.65 -35.15 -12.46
N LEU A 373 10.42 -34.69 -13.46
CA LEU A 373 10.20 -35.07 -14.86
C LEU A 373 10.44 -36.57 -15.09
N ILE A 374 11.46 -37.14 -14.46
CA ILE A 374 11.73 -38.59 -14.50
C ILE A 374 10.57 -39.37 -13.88
N ALA A 375 10.04 -38.90 -12.74
CA ALA A 375 8.87 -39.52 -12.10
C ALA A 375 7.60 -39.44 -12.98
N ALA A 376 7.47 -38.40 -13.81
CA ALA A 376 6.40 -38.28 -14.81
C ALA A 376 6.63 -39.13 -16.08
N GLY A 377 7.70 -39.92 -16.13
CA GLY A 377 8.02 -40.82 -17.23
C GLY A 377 8.85 -40.20 -18.36
N ILE A 378 9.42 -39.01 -18.17
CA ILE A 378 10.36 -38.42 -19.13
C ILE A 378 11.71 -39.15 -19.03
N PRO A 379 12.27 -39.67 -20.13
CA PRO A 379 13.51 -40.42 -20.06
C PRO A 379 14.70 -39.52 -19.71
N ASN A 380 15.64 -40.05 -18.92
CA ASN A 380 16.85 -39.34 -18.50
C ASN A 380 17.75 -38.92 -19.69
N SER A 381 17.62 -39.60 -20.82
CA SER A 381 18.17 -39.17 -22.11
C SER A 381 17.07 -39.31 -23.15
N MET A 382 16.69 -38.21 -23.80
CA MET A 382 15.77 -38.27 -24.93
C MET A 382 16.41 -39.09 -26.07
N PRO A 383 15.64 -39.86 -26.84
CA PRO A 383 16.17 -40.54 -28.02
C PRO A 383 16.78 -39.50 -28.97
N HIS A 384 17.97 -39.77 -29.48
CA HIS A 384 18.62 -38.93 -30.50
C HIS A 384 17.82 -38.96 -31.82
N HIS A 385 16.70 -38.26 -31.88
CA HIS A 385 15.95 -38.03 -33.11
C HIS A 385 16.55 -36.81 -33.84
N GLU A 386 17.18 -37.07 -34.99
CA GLU A 386 17.39 -36.15 -36.13
C GLU A 386 17.44 -34.64 -35.80
N GLY A 387 18.34 -34.21 -34.91
CA GLY A 387 18.58 -32.78 -34.65
C GLY A 387 17.42 -31.99 -34.04
N LYS A 388 16.38 -32.66 -33.50
CA LYS A 388 15.26 -31.97 -32.85
C LYS A 388 15.64 -31.50 -31.43
N ARG A 389 15.38 -30.22 -31.14
CA ARG A 389 15.55 -29.62 -29.81
C ARG A 389 14.21 -29.65 -29.06
N TYR A 390 14.22 -30.13 -27.82
CA TYR A 390 13.04 -30.14 -26.95
C TYR A 390 13.11 -29.03 -25.91
N TRP A 391 11.93 -28.62 -25.44
CA TRP A 391 11.72 -27.56 -24.47
C TRP A 391 10.89 -28.07 -23.30
N VAL A 392 11.20 -27.59 -22.10
CA VAL A 392 10.31 -27.71 -20.94
C VAL A 392 9.65 -26.36 -20.72
N ASN A 393 8.33 -26.38 -20.68
CA ASN A 393 7.48 -25.20 -20.55
C ASN A 393 6.94 -25.11 -19.12
N PHE A 394 6.67 -23.89 -18.70
CA PHE A 394 6.16 -23.56 -17.37
C PHE A 394 5.02 -22.55 -17.52
N GLU A 395 3.95 -22.74 -16.76
CA GLU A 395 2.80 -21.83 -16.69
C GLU A 395 2.45 -21.54 -15.22
N GLY A 396 2.30 -20.25 -14.89
CA GLY A 396 1.84 -19.79 -13.59
C GLY A 396 0.31 -19.81 -13.46
N ALA A 397 -0.17 -19.71 -12.22
CA ALA A 397 -1.60 -19.54 -11.92
C ALA A 397 -2.08 -18.08 -12.04
N ASP A 398 -1.17 -17.14 -12.26
CA ASP A 398 -1.47 -15.74 -12.49
C ASP A 398 -2.05 -15.51 -13.90
N ASP A 399 -2.93 -14.50 -13.98
CA ASP A 399 -3.65 -14.13 -15.19
C ASP A 399 -3.48 -12.63 -15.45
N PRO A 400 -2.27 -12.19 -15.84
CA PRO A 400 -2.04 -10.80 -16.22
C PRO A 400 -2.73 -10.50 -17.58
N SER A 401 -2.67 -9.24 -18.01
CA SER A 401 -3.49 -8.73 -19.10
C SER A 401 -3.32 -9.40 -20.46
N GLU A 402 -2.14 -9.95 -20.73
CA GLU A 402 -1.81 -10.60 -22.01
C GLU A 402 -1.96 -12.13 -21.92
N GLY A 403 -2.80 -12.60 -20.98
CA GLY A 403 -3.01 -14.01 -20.66
C GLY A 403 -2.03 -14.52 -19.60
N LYS A 404 -2.12 -15.80 -19.26
CA LYS A 404 -1.27 -16.41 -18.24
C LYS A 404 0.23 -16.23 -18.49
N TYR A 405 0.99 -16.06 -17.40
CA TYR A 405 2.43 -16.01 -17.50
C TYR A 405 3.01 -17.39 -17.80
N ALA A 406 3.58 -17.56 -18.98
CA ALA A 406 4.21 -18.79 -19.41
C ALA A 406 5.55 -18.54 -20.11
N THR A 407 6.44 -19.52 -20.05
CA THR A 407 7.74 -19.48 -20.71
C THR A 407 8.37 -20.88 -20.80
N CYS A 408 9.54 -21.02 -21.41
CA CYS A 408 10.24 -22.29 -21.47
C CYS A 408 11.76 -22.14 -21.36
N ILE A 409 12.42 -23.27 -21.08
CA ILE A 409 13.88 -23.42 -21.22
C ILE A 409 14.19 -24.72 -21.99
N PRO A 410 15.42 -24.87 -22.52
CA PRO A 410 15.81 -26.09 -23.20
C PRO A 410 15.73 -27.31 -22.27
N LEU A 411 15.12 -28.40 -22.71
CA LEU A 411 14.94 -29.59 -21.89
C LEU A 411 16.27 -30.15 -21.37
N GLN A 412 17.30 -30.15 -22.22
CA GLN A 412 18.63 -30.63 -21.83
C GLN A 412 19.22 -29.85 -20.64
N TYR A 413 18.93 -28.54 -20.55
CA TYR A 413 19.37 -27.71 -19.43
C TYR A 413 18.68 -28.13 -18.14
N ALA A 414 17.37 -28.36 -18.19
CA ALA A 414 16.55 -28.80 -17.05
C ALA A 414 16.89 -30.22 -16.57
N MET A 415 17.31 -31.11 -17.48
CA MET A 415 17.67 -32.50 -17.17
C MET A 415 19.10 -32.67 -16.66
N ASP A 416 19.95 -31.65 -16.76
CA ASP A 416 21.29 -31.65 -16.18
C ASP A 416 21.23 -31.27 -14.70
N ALA A 417 21.47 -32.25 -13.83
CA ALA A 417 21.44 -32.08 -12.38
C ALA A 417 22.47 -31.04 -11.88
N THR A 418 23.51 -30.71 -12.65
CA THR A 418 24.50 -29.70 -12.26
C THR A 418 24.01 -28.26 -12.45
N ASN A 419 22.87 -28.06 -13.11
CA ASN A 419 22.24 -26.74 -13.26
C ASN A 419 21.24 -26.42 -12.13
N ASP A 420 20.98 -27.37 -11.21
CA ASP A 420 20.18 -27.15 -10.00
C ASP A 420 18.81 -26.47 -10.26
N VAL A 421 18.08 -26.90 -11.29
CA VAL A 421 16.72 -26.38 -11.54
C VAL A 421 15.77 -26.96 -10.48
N ILE A 422 15.17 -26.11 -9.66
CA ILE A 422 14.40 -26.49 -8.46
C ILE A 422 12.92 -26.11 -8.62
N LEU A 423 12.02 -26.98 -8.16
CA LEU A 423 10.64 -26.62 -7.86
C LEU A 423 10.55 -26.18 -6.39
N ALA A 424 10.80 -24.91 -6.13
CA ALA A 424 10.98 -24.39 -4.78
C ALA A 424 9.63 -24.15 -4.11
N TYR A 425 9.50 -24.59 -2.86
CA TYR A 425 8.33 -24.35 -1.99
C TYR A 425 8.70 -23.60 -0.69
N GLU A 426 9.99 -23.45 -0.39
CA GLU A 426 10.53 -22.70 0.73
C GLU A 426 11.58 -21.68 0.25
N MET A 427 11.61 -20.51 0.90
CA MET A 427 12.56 -19.43 0.66
C MET A 427 13.09 -18.92 2.01
N ASN A 428 14.40 -19.02 2.22
CA ASN A 428 15.05 -18.77 3.52
C ASN A 428 14.43 -19.59 4.66
N ASP A 429 14.25 -20.89 4.44
CA ASP A 429 13.75 -21.88 5.41
C ASP A 429 12.34 -21.62 5.96
N VAL A 430 11.55 -20.79 5.27
CA VAL A 430 10.12 -20.58 5.54
C VAL A 430 9.29 -20.82 4.27
N PRO A 431 7.99 -21.15 4.38
CA PRO A 431 7.13 -21.23 3.21
C PRO A 431 7.24 -19.98 2.35
N LEU A 432 7.14 -20.14 1.03
CA LEU A 432 7.28 -19.02 0.11
C LEU A 432 6.37 -17.83 0.50
N PRO A 433 6.88 -16.59 0.49
CA PRO A 433 6.03 -15.41 0.50
C PRO A 433 5.18 -15.35 -0.78
N PRO A 434 3.94 -14.83 -0.74
CA PRO A 434 3.07 -14.91 -1.91
C PRO A 434 3.54 -14.07 -3.10
N ASP A 435 4.14 -12.90 -2.87
CA ASP A 435 4.82 -12.10 -3.91
C ASP A 435 5.96 -12.86 -4.62
N HIS A 436 6.50 -13.91 -3.98
CA HIS A 436 7.59 -14.73 -4.50
C HIS A 436 7.14 -16.11 -4.97
N GLY A 437 5.84 -16.34 -5.15
CA GLY A 437 5.34 -17.53 -5.87
C GLY A 437 4.76 -18.63 -5.00
N TYR A 438 4.28 -18.33 -3.79
CA TYR A 438 3.59 -19.30 -2.95
C TYR A 438 2.44 -20.04 -3.69
N PRO A 439 2.28 -21.37 -3.54
CA PRO A 439 3.05 -22.25 -2.68
C PRO A 439 4.30 -22.85 -3.36
N VAL A 440 4.47 -22.67 -4.66
CA VAL A 440 5.56 -23.27 -5.44
C VAL A 440 5.95 -22.43 -6.64
N ARG A 441 7.25 -22.34 -6.91
CA ARG A 441 7.81 -21.69 -8.10
C ARG A 441 8.90 -22.53 -8.75
N VAL A 442 9.21 -22.21 -10.00
CA VAL A 442 10.47 -22.65 -10.63
C VAL A 442 11.58 -21.70 -10.19
N MET A 443 12.72 -22.27 -9.81
CA MET A 443 13.99 -21.57 -9.61
C MET A 443 15.05 -22.15 -10.55
N ILE A 444 15.62 -21.29 -11.38
CA ILE A 444 16.65 -21.64 -12.37
C ILE A 444 17.90 -20.84 -12.04
N PRO A 445 18.85 -21.40 -11.27
CA PRO A 445 20.05 -20.69 -10.87
C PRO A 445 20.86 -20.17 -12.06
N GLY A 446 21.35 -18.92 -11.96
CA GLY A 446 22.12 -18.26 -13.02
C GLY A 446 21.30 -17.77 -14.22
N TYR A 447 20.00 -18.04 -14.27
CA TYR A 447 19.08 -17.45 -15.25
C TYR A 447 18.47 -16.15 -14.73
N VAL A 448 18.00 -15.35 -15.67
CA VAL A 448 17.24 -14.13 -15.41
C VAL A 448 15.90 -14.44 -14.72
N GLY A 449 15.42 -13.49 -13.92
CA GLY A 449 14.17 -13.62 -13.18
C GLY A 449 12.95 -13.99 -14.03
N GLY A 450 12.88 -13.50 -15.28
CA GLY A 450 11.77 -13.79 -16.21
C GLY A 450 11.61 -15.26 -16.60
N ARG A 451 12.58 -16.15 -16.32
CA ARG A 451 12.43 -17.59 -16.58
C ARG A 451 11.98 -18.39 -15.36
N CYS A 452 12.08 -17.81 -14.18
CA CYS A 452 11.74 -18.44 -12.92
C CYS A 452 10.25 -18.25 -12.61
N VAL A 453 9.37 -18.99 -13.29
CA VAL A 453 7.91 -18.84 -13.18
C VAL A 453 7.42 -19.03 -11.74
N LYS A 454 6.62 -18.08 -11.26
CA LYS A 454 5.99 -18.08 -9.92
C LYS A 454 4.60 -18.72 -9.97
N TRP A 455 4.08 -19.12 -8.81
CA TRP A 455 2.72 -19.68 -8.68
C TRP A 455 2.50 -20.86 -9.63
N LEU A 456 3.50 -21.74 -9.75
CA LEU A 456 3.59 -22.74 -10.80
C LEU A 456 2.39 -23.68 -10.79
N ARG A 457 1.72 -23.79 -11.94
CA ARG A 457 0.52 -24.62 -12.12
C ARG A 457 0.76 -25.80 -13.06
N ARG A 458 1.55 -25.61 -14.11
CA ARG A 458 1.76 -26.64 -15.15
C ARG A 458 3.20 -26.65 -15.66
N VAL A 459 3.70 -27.85 -15.94
CA VAL A 459 4.99 -28.12 -16.58
C VAL A 459 4.78 -29.13 -17.69
N TRP A 460 5.27 -28.88 -18.91
CA TRP A 460 5.11 -29.84 -20.03
C TRP A 460 6.26 -29.78 -21.04
N ILE A 461 6.52 -30.89 -21.72
CA ILE A 461 7.54 -31.02 -22.75
C ILE A 461 6.95 -30.69 -24.12
N SER A 462 7.73 -30.00 -24.97
CA SER A 462 7.36 -29.70 -26.35
C SER A 462 8.57 -29.83 -27.28
N ASP A 463 8.33 -30.13 -28.56
CA ASP A 463 9.33 -30.05 -29.63
C ASP A 463 9.40 -28.66 -30.29
N LYS A 464 8.62 -27.71 -29.78
CA LYS A 464 8.62 -26.29 -30.16
C LYS A 464 8.85 -25.40 -28.94
N GLU A 465 9.52 -24.28 -29.18
CA GLU A 465 9.66 -23.22 -28.19
C GLU A 465 8.27 -22.63 -27.87
N ASN A 466 8.11 -22.11 -26.65
CA ASN A 466 6.85 -21.53 -26.19
C ASN A 466 6.50 -20.27 -27.00
N ASP A 467 5.23 -20.09 -27.35
CA ASP A 467 4.75 -18.97 -28.16
C ASP A 467 3.85 -17.99 -27.40
N SER A 468 3.79 -18.10 -26.07
CA SER A 468 3.06 -17.16 -25.22
C SER A 468 3.57 -15.72 -25.35
N HIS A 469 2.69 -14.76 -25.06
CA HIS A 469 3.00 -13.33 -25.19
C HIS A 469 4.28 -12.97 -24.44
N TYR A 470 4.39 -13.33 -23.15
CA TYR A 470 5.54 -12.97 -22.32
C TYR A 470 6.84 -13.68 -22.70
N HIS A 471 6.78 -14.78 -23.45
CA HIS A 471 7.99 -15.44 -23.96
C HIS A 471 8.49 -14.78 -25.26
N ILE A 472 7.59 -14.35 -26.14
CA ILE A 472 7.93 -13.74 -27.44
C ILE A 472 8.21 -12.24 -27.30
N TRP A 473 7.33 -11.50 -26.62
CA TRP A 473 7.28 -10.03 -26.63
C TRP A 473 7.92 -9.36 -25.40
N ASP A 474 8.42 -10.16 -24.46
CA ASP A 474 9.06 -9.69 -23.22
C ASP A 474 10.39 -10.45 -22.99
N ASN A 475 11.25 -9.90 -22.11
CA ASN A 475 12.55 -10.49 -21.73
C ASN A 475 13.46 -10.82 -22.94
N ARG A 476 13.66 -9.81 -23.81
CA ARG A 476 14.55 -9.88 -24.99
C ARG A 476 15.42 -8.64 -25.16
N VAL A 477 16.65 -8.83 -25.62
CA VAL A 477 17.56 -7.75 -26.01
C VAL A 477 17.61 -7.66 -27.52
N LEU A 478 16.96 -6.61 -28.06
CA LEU A 478 16.99 -6.30 -29.48
C LEU A 478 18.17 -5.37 -29.80
N PRO A 479 18.77 -5.46 -31.01
CA PRO A 479 19.80 -4.53 -31.44
C PRO A 479 19.32 -3.07 -31.39
N SER A 480 20.22 -2.16 -31.02
CA SER A 480 19.88 -0.75 -30.74
C SER A 480 19.29 0.05 -31.90
N PHE A 481 19.45 -0.44 -33.15
CA PHE A 481 18.85 0.20 -34.34
C PHE A 481 17.34 -0.06 -34.46
N VAL A 482 16.83 -1.09 -33.79
CA VAL A 482 15.39 -1.43 -33.82
C VAL A 482 14.66 -0.51 -32.84
N THR A 483 14.23 0.66 -33.30
CA THR A 483 13.54 1.65 -32.46
C THR A 483 12.02 1.58 -32.56
N GLU A 484 11.51 1.04 -33.67
CA GLU A 484 10.08 0.78 -33.90
C GLU A 484 9.69 -0.54 -33.25
N LYS A 485 8.48 -0.62 -32.68
CA LYS A 485 8.07 -1.74 -31.82
C LYS A 485 7.27 -2.80 -32.57
N ASP A 486 6.61 -2.38 -33.63
CA ASP A 486 5.67 -3.09 -34.48
C ASP A 486 6.14 -3.15 -35.94
N GLY A 487 7.34 -2.65 -36.21
CA GLY A 487 7.98 -2.77 -37.52
C GLY A 487 8.45 -4.21 -37.79
N GLU A 488 8.65 -4.53 -39.07
CA GLU A 488 9.04 -5.88 -39.53
C GLU A 488 10.33 -6.39 -38.86
N PHE A 489 11.30 -5.50 -38.63
CA PHE A 489 12.52 -5.85 -37.89
C PHE A 489 12.26 -6.23 -36.43
N ALA A 490 11.31 -5.56 -35.76
CA ALA A 490 10.97 -5.86 -34.39
C ALA A 490 10.28 -7.23 -34.29
N GLU A 491 9.25 -7.46 -35.12
CA GLU A 491 8.54 -8.76 -35.20
C GLU A 491 9.53 -9.92 -35.42
N ALA A 492 10.45 -9.77 -36.38
CA ALA A 492 11.45 -10.80 -36.67
C ALA A 492 12.41 -11.02 -35.48
N MET A 493 12.89 -9.94 -34.85
CA MET A 493 13.86 -10.04 -33.77
C MET A 493 13.26 -10.51 -32.44
N PHE A 494 11.99 -10.21 -32.16
CA PHE A 494 11.27 -10.77 -31.01
C PHE A 494 11.05 -12.29 -31.13
N ARG A 495 11.02 -12.84 -32.35
CA ARG A 495 10.91 -14.29 -32.58
C ARG A 495 12.25 -14.98 -32.79
N HIS A 496 13.35 -14.23 -32.86
CA HIS A 496 14.67 -14.81 -33.06
C HIS A 496 15.21 -15.40 -31.75
N PRO A 497 15.62 -16.68 -31.69
CA PRO A 497 15.98 -17.34 -30.43
C PRO A 497 17.14 -16.65 -29.68
N ASP A 498 18.10 -16.10 -30.41
CA ASP A 498 19.29 -15.46 -29.82
C ASP A 498 19.04 -14.09 -29.16
N THR A 499 17.83 -13.52 -29.29
CA THR A 499 17.47 -12.28 -28.58
C THR A 499 16.88 -12.55 -27.20
N ALA A 500 16.55 -13.80 -26.87
CA ALA A 500 15.95 -14.18 -25.60
C ALA A 500 16.92 -14.03 -24.42
N CYS A 501 16.48 -13.35 -23.36
CA CYS A 501 17.22 -13.33 -22.10
C CYS A 501 17.07 -14.69 -21.41
N ASN A 502 18.18 -15.41 -21.23
CA ASN A 502 18.23 -16.68 -20.50
C ASN A 502 19.19 -16.56 -19.32
N GLU A 503 20.49 -16.67 -19.54
CA GLU A 503 21.49 -16.48 -18.48
C GLU A 503 21.63 -14.99 -18.11
N GLN A 504 21.84 -14.71 -16.82
CA GLN A 504 22.19 -13.36 -16.36
C GLN A 504 23.53 -12.92 -16.97
N ASN A 505 23.70 -11.62 -17.22
CA ASN A 505 25.01 -11.11 -17.63
C ASN A 505 25.88 -10.75 -16.42
N LEU A 506 27.19 -10.80 -16.64
CA LEU A 506 28.19 -10.33 -15.70
C LEU A 506 27.95 -8.86 -15.35
N ASN A 507 27.74 -8.57 -14.07
CA ASN A 507 27.41 -7.23 -13.58
C ASN A 507 28.15 -6.88 -12.27
N SER A 508 28.36 -5.60 -12.03
CA SER A 508 28.89 -5.07 -10.77
C SER A 508 28.38 -3.66 -10.50
N VAL A 509 28.14 -3.37 -9.23
CA VAL A 509 27.51 -2.13 -8.77
C VAL A 509 28.24 -1.61 -7.54
N ILE A 510 28.50 -0.30 -7.49
CA ILE A 510 29.02 0.40 -6.31
C ILE A 510 27.83 0.70 -5.41
N VAL A 511 27.91 0.32 -4.13
CA VAL A 511 26.92 0.65 -3.11
C VAL A 511 27.43 1.78 -2.21
N ARG A 512 28.70 1.73 -1.82
CA ARG A 512 29.36 2.78 -1.04
C ARG A 512 30.53 3.37 -1.82
N PRO A 513 30.63 4.71 -1.98
CA PRO A 513 29.78 5.73 -1.34
C PRO A 513 28.33 5.71 -1.84
N ALA A 514 27.39 5.91 -0.92
CA ALA A 514 25.95 5.82 -1.19
C ALA A 514 25.46 7.04 -1.97
N GLN A 515 24.33 6.87 -2.66
CA GLN A 515 23.63 8.00 -3.29
C GLN A 515 23.29 9.04 -2.22
N GLY A 516 23.77 10.27 -2.39
CA GLY A 516 23.53 11.35 -1.45
C GLY A 516 24.51 11.42 -0.27
N GLU A 517 25.47 10.49 -0.16
CA GLU A 517 26.46 10.48 0.93
C GLU A 517 27.36 11.72 0.86
N LYS A 518 27.58 12.39 2.00
CA LYS A 518 28.45 13.56 2.15
C LYS A 518 29.67 13.22 3.02
N ILE A 519 30.87 13.51 2.52
CA ILE A 519 32.12 13.44 3.31
C ILE A 519 32.68 14.86 3.50
N LYS A 520 32.86 15.29 4.75
CA LYS A 520 33.42 16.61 5.05
C LYS A 520 34.88 16.69 4.62
N LEU A 521 35.28 17.79 3.96
CA LEU A 521 36.68 17.98 3.53
C LEU A 521 37.67 18.01 4.70
N SER A 522 37.21 18.36 5.91
CA SER A 522 38.04 18.33 7.13
C SER A 522 38.52 16.91 7.49
N GLU A 523 37.81 15.86 7.07
CA GLU A 523 38.21 14.47 7.33
C GLU A 523 39.45 14.05 6.54
N ALA A 524 39.70 14.67 5.38
CA ALA A 524 40.88 14.39 4.58
C ALA A 524 42.19 14.76 5.28
N ARG A 525 42.15 15.70 6.24
CA ARG A 525 43.33 16.13 7.02
C ARG A 525 43.72 15.13 8.11
N LYS A 526 42.85 14.17 8.43
CA LYS A 526 43.09 13.17 9.48
C LYS A 526 43.85 11.92 8.99
N GLY A 527 44.16 11.83 7.69
CA GLY A 527 44.83 10.65 7.11
C GLY A 527 43.96 9.39 7.08
N ASN A 528 42.64 9.55 7.18
CA ASN A 528 41.69 8.45 7.20
C ASN A 528 41.52 7.79 5.82
N THR A 529 41.15 6.51 5.82
CA THR A 529 40.75 5.76 4.62
C THR A 529 39.23 5.66 4.53
N TYR A 530 38.71 5.75 3.31
CA TYR A 530 37.33 5.45 2.97
C TYR A 530 37.23 4.07 2.32
N ARG A 531 36.21 3.30 2.69
CA ARG A 531 35.97 1.95 2.14
C ARG A 531 34.91 2.01 1.03
N ILE A 532 35.36 1.90 -0.22
CA ILE A 532 34.46 1.74 -1.37
C ILE A 532 33.98 0.29 -1.40
N GLN A 533 32.68 0.06 -1.56
CA GLN A 533 32.08 -1.27 -1.51
C GLN A 533 30.96 -1.47 -2.53
N GLY A 534 30.70 -2.72 -2.87
CA GLY A 534 29.56 -3.09 -3.68
C GLY A 534 29.42 -4.59 -3.86
N TYR A 535 28.61 -5.00 -4.83
CA TYR A 535 28.44 -6.42 -5.19
C TYR A 535 28.73 -6.67 -6.66
N ALA A 536 28.92 -7.94 -7.00
CA ALA A 536 29.06 -8.43 -8.37
C ALA A 536 28.46 -9.83 -8.50
N TYR A 537 27.94 -10.17 -9.68
CA TYR A 537 27.36 -11.48 -10.00
C TYR A 537 27.55 -11.82 -11.48
N ASP A 538 27.38 -13.10 -11.82
CA ASP A 538 27.41 -13.62 -13.19
C ASP A 538 26.35 -14.72 -13.38
N GLY A 539 25.87 -14.91 -14.60
CA GLY A 539 24.95 -15.99 -14.96
C GLY A 539 25.65 -17.32 -15.21
N GLY A 540 24.88 -18.36 -15.52
CA GLY A 540 25.38 -19.71 -15.89
C GLY A 540 26.13 -20.47 -14.77
N GLY A 541 26.26 -19.85 -13.59
CA GLY A 541 26.96 -20.39 -12.42
C GLY A 541 28.47 -20.19 -12.48
N HIS A 542 28.92 -19.15 -13.18
CA HIS A 542 30.32 -18.80 -13.34
C HIS A 542 30.87 -17.99 -12.15
N GLU A 543 32.12 -18.22 -11.78
CA GLU A 543 32.77 -17.44 -10.72
C GLU A 543 33.14 -16.03 -11.21
N VAL A 544 32.82 -15.00 -10.43
CA VAL A 544 33.41 -13.67 -10.55
C VAL A 544 34.83 -13.69 -9.98
N GLN A 545 35.83 -13.78 -10.85
CA GLN A 545 37.24 -13.97 -10.49
C GLN A 545 37.95 -12.70 -10.04
N ARG A 546 37.45 -11.53 -10.47
CA ARG A 546 38.11 -10.25 -10.21
C ARG A 546 37.11 -9.11 -10.28
N VAL A 547 37.24 -8.17 -9.34
CA VAL A 547 36.54 -6.88 -9.37
C VAL A 547 37.60 -5.78 -9.30
N GLU A 548 37.42 -4.73 -10.09
CA GLU A 548 38.36 -3.61 -10.16
C GLU A 548 37.61 -2.28 -10.08
N VAL A 549 38.21 -1.32 -9.37
CA VAL A 549 37.70 0.06 -9.26
C VAL A 549 38.72 1.03 -9.87
N SER A 550 38.24 1.98 -10.64
CA SER A 550 39.01 3.08 -11.20
C SER A 550 38.59 4.39 -10.54
N LEU A 551 39.56 5.27 -10.28
CA LEU A 551 39.35 6.64 -9.77
C LEU A 551 39.68 7.73 -10.81
N ASP A 552 40.13 7.34 -12.00
CA ASP A 552 40.68 8.23 -13.03
C ASP A 552 40.05 8.02 -14.41
N ASP A 553 38.76 7.65 -14.40
CA ASP A 553 37.96 7.40 -15.61
C ASP A 553 38.45 6.22 -16.48
N GLY A 554 38.95 5.18 -15.83
CA GLY A 554 39.27 3.88 -16.41
C GLY A 554 40.69 3.77 -16.96
N LYS A 555 41.57 4.74 -16.67
CA LYS A 555 42.97 4.72 -17.12
C LYS A 555 43.80 3.77 -16.26
N THR A 556 43.57 3.76 -14.95
CA THR A 556 44.16 2.82 -14.00
C THR A 556 43.08 2.11 -13.19
N TRP A 557 43.38 0.88 -12.78
CA TRP A 557 42.43 0.00 -12.12
C TRP A 557 43.05 -0.58 -10.86
N LEU A 558 42.34 -0.45 -9.75
CA LEU A 558 42.71 -0.96 -8.44
C LEU A 558 41.97 -2.26 -8.18
N TYR A 559 42.70 -3.28 -7.74
CA TYR A 559 42.12 -4.58 -7.40
C TYR A 559 41.25 -4.48 -6.14
N CYS A 560 40.02 -4.99 -6.21
CA CYS A 560 39.11 -5.04 -5.05
C CYS A 560 39.17 -6.40 -4.37
N ILE A 561 39.14 -6.38 -3.04
CA ILE A 561 39.08 -7.57 -2.20
C ILE A 561 37.66 -8.14 -2.27
N ARG A 562 37.52 -9.40 -2.65
CA ARG A 562 36.25 -10.11 -2.64
C ARG A 562 35.97 -10.65 -1.22
N LYS A 563 34.75 -10.45 -0.75
CA LYS A 563 34.26 -11.01 0.51
C LYS A 563 33.53 -12.31 0.23
N PHE A 564 34.04 -13.38 0.81
CA PHE A 564 33.37 -14.67 0.81
C PHE A 564 32.75 -14.93 2.19
N PRO A 565 31.56 -15.54 2.26
CA PRO A 565 30.98 -15.93 3.54
C PRO A 565 31.76 -17.10 4.16
N GLU A 566 31.61 -17.31 5.47
CA GLU A 566 32.20 -18.46 6.17
C GLU A 566 31.66 -19.81 5.66
N ALA A 567 30.44 -19.80 5.10
CA ALA A 567 29.78 -20.96 4.55
C ALA A 567 30.10 -21.15 3.05
N PRO A 568 30.50 -22.35 2.60
CA PRO A 568 30.60 -22.67 1.17
C PRO A 568 29.40 -22.23 0.31
N ILE A 569 29.68 -21.35 -0.67
CA ILE A 569 28.72 -20.81 -1.64
C ILE A 569 28.60 -21.64 -2.93
N ARG A 570 29.50 -22.60 -3.12
CA ARG A 570 29.60 -23.40 -4.34
C ARG A 570 28.83 -24.70 -4.18
N HIS A 571 27.81 -24.93 -4.99
CA HIS A 571 27.17 -26.25 -5.11
C HIS A 571 27.78 -26.98 -6.32
N GLY A 572 28.39 -28.15 -6.08
CA GLY A 572 29.20 -28.83 -7.09
C GLY A 572 30.35 -27.95 -7.62
N LYS A 573 30.27 -27.54 -8.89
CA LYS A 573 31.23 -26.63 -9.56
C LYS A 573 30.66 -25.24 -9.85
N LYS A 574 29.43 -24.96 -9.44
CA LYS A 574 28.68 -23.77 -9.83
C LYS A 574 28.64 -22.73 -8.71
N TYR A 575 28.65 -21.47 -9.10
CA TYR A 575 28.59 -20.31 -8.23
C TYR A 575 27.27 -19.57 -8.48
N TRP A 576 26.25 -19.88 -7.69
CA TRP A 576 24.91 -19.33 -7.87
C TRP A 576 24.66 -18.03 -7.13
N THR A 577 25.59 -17.61 -6.27
CA THR A 577 25.46 -16.39 -5.46
C THR A 577 26.20 -15.24 -6.10
N TRP A 578 25.74 -14.01 -5.83
CA TRP A 578 26.59 -12.84 -5.94
C TRP A 578 27.76 -12.91 -4.93
N LEU A 579 28.67 -11.94 -5.01
CA LEU A 579 29.65 -11.69 -3.96
C LEU A 579 29.72 -10.21 -3.64
N HIS A 580 30.14 -9.88 -2.43
CA HIS A 580 30.42 -8.51 -2.02
C HIS A 580 31.91 -8.24 -2.22
N TRP A 581 32.29 -7.00 -2.50
CA TRP A 581 33.67 -6.59 -2.67
C TRP A 581 33.94 -5.26 -1.97
N HIS A 582 35.20 -4.98 -1.67
CA HIS A 582 35.61 -3.67 -1.17
C HIS A 582 37.05 -3.30 -1.53
N ILE A 583 37.35 -2.01 -1.40
CA ILE A 583 38.71 -1.48 -1.42
C ILE A 583 38.81 -0.29 -0.48
N ASP A 584 39.89 -0.21 0.28
CA ASP A 584 40.17 0.91 1.19
C ASP A 584 41.08 1.93 0.48
N ILE A 585 40.60 3.16 0.34
CA ILE A 585 41.25 4.24 -0.39
C ILE A 585 41.49 5.41 0.57
N SER A 586 42.67 6.04 0.52
CA SER A 586 42.90 7.29 1.25
C SER A 586 41.85 8.34 0.85
N ILE A 587 41.24 9.01 1.83
CA ILE A 587 40.26 10.07 1.55
C ILE A 587 40.86 11.10 0.58
N THR A 588 42.14 11.45 0.70
CA THR A 588 42.81 12.39 -0.21
C THR A 588 42.76 11.93 -1.68
N HIS A 589 42.97 10.65 -1.95
CA HIS A 589 42.86 10.10 -3.30
C HIS A 589 41.39 10.05 -3.78
N LEU A 590 40.47 9.73 -2.87
CA LEU A 590 39.04 9.76 -3.17
C LEU A 590 38.56 11.18 -3.50
N LEU A 591 39.04 12.21 -2.80
CA LEU A 591 38.70 13.61 -3.08
C LEU A 591 39.24 14.07 -4.46
N ALA A 592 40.36 13.52 -4.91
CA ALA A 592 40.93 13.81 -6.21
C ALA A 592 40.24 13.04 -7.36
N ALA A 593 39.45 12.00 -7.04
CA ALA A 593 38.76 11.18 -8.02
C ALA A 593 37.66 11.98 -8.72
N LYS A 594 37.70 12.01 -10.05
CA LYS A 594 36.64 12.63 -10.87
C LYS A 594 35.40 11.74 -10.97
N THR A 595 35.65 10.44 -11.04
CA THR A 595 34.65 9.38 -11.15
C THR A 595 35.15 8.16 -10.41
N ILE A 596 34.23 7.38 -9.86
CA ILE A 596 34.50 6.07 -9.29
C ILE A 596 33.78 5.06 -10.17
N SER A 597 34.52 4.27 -10.94
CA SER A 597 33.96 3.30 -11.89
C SER A 597 34.32 1.89 -11.45
N VAL A 598 33.37 0.95 -11.54
CA VAL A 598 33.61 -0.47 -11.25
C VAL A 598 33.42 -1.35 -12.48
N ARG A 599 34.22 -2.42 -12.58
CA ARG A 599 34.02 -3.54 -13.51
C ARG A 599 34.41 -4.86 -12.86
N CYS A 600 33.88 -5.96 -13.37
CA CYS A 600 34.29 -7.31 -12.95
C CYS A 600 34.64 -8.23 -14.14
N PHE A 601 35.30 -9.35 -13.83
CA PHE A 601 35.70 -10.39 -14.78
C PHE A 601 35.29 -11.77 -14.29
N ASN A 602 34.84 -12.61 -15.22
CA ASN A 602 34.52 -14.01 -14.92
C ASN A 602 35.64 -14.99 -15.34
N VAL A 603 35.39 -16.29 -15.15
CA VAL A 603 36.31 -17.38 -15.51
C VAL A 603 36.73 -17.40 -16.98
N PHE A 604 35.89 -16.88 -17.89
CA PHE A 604 36.16 -16.79 -19.33
C PHE A 604 36.86 -15.49 -19.74
N LYS A 605 37.19 -14.63 -18.78
CA LYS A 605 37.76 -13.30 -19.00
C LYS A 605 36.82 -12.34 -19.73
N ASN A 606 35.52 -12.62 -19.73
CA ASN A 606 34.52 -11.62 -20.12
C ASN A 606 34.55 -10.46 -19.12
N THR A 607 34.23 -9.26 -19.61
CA THR A 607 34.17 -8.03 -18.81
C THR A 607 32.99 -7.16 -19.26
N GLN A 608 32.62 -6.22 -18.40
CA GLN A 608 31.59 -5.23 -18.68
C GLN A 608 32.05 -4.16 -19.69
N PRO A 609 31.17 -3.70 -20.61
CA PRO A 609 31.46 -2.60 -21.52
C PRO A 609 31.56 -1.27 -20.76
N ARG A 610 32.33 -0.33 -21.30
CA ARG A 610 32.44 1.02 -20.73
C ARG A 610 31.12 1.79 -20.82
N GLU A 611 30.57 1.84 -22.03
CA GLU A 611 29.35 2.58 -22.33
C GLU A 611 28.13 1.65 -22.36
N PRO A 612 26.94 2.13 -21.97
CA PRO A 612 25.70 1.35 -22.04
C PRO A 612 25.29 1.05 -23.48
N SER A 613 24.71 -0.14 -23.68
CA SER A 613 24.08 -0.53 -24.94
C SER A 613 22.57 -0.43 -24.82
N TRP A 614 21.99 0.64 -25.39
CA TRP A 614 20.55 0.85 -25.36
C TRP A 614 19.81 -0.20 -26.20
N ASN A 615 18.66 -0.66 -25.69
CA ASN A 615 17.72 -1.51 -26.41
C ASN A 615 16.28 -1.15 -26.03
N THR A 616 15.33 -1.54 -26.88
CA THR A 616 13.90 -1.15 -26.81
C THR A 616 13.21 -1.53 -25.51
N MET A 617 13.64 -2.62 -24.88
CA MET A 617 13.09 -3.14 -23.61
C MET A 617 13.88 -2.67 -22.38
N GLY A 618 14.98 -1.95 -22.59
CA GLY A 618 15.86 -1.47 -21.53
C GLY A 618 16.37 -2.60 -20.64
N MET A 619 16.72 -3.74 -21.22
CA MET A 619 17.12 -4.94 -20.49
C MET A 619 18.64 -5.16 -20.54
N MET A 620 19.14 -5.98 -19.61
CA MET A 620 20.51 -6.48 -19.57
C MET A 620 21.57 -5.37 -19.56
N ASN A 621 21.29 -4.25 -18.88
CA ASN A 621 22.29 -3.20 -18.73
C ASN A 621 23.43 -3.65 -17.80
N ASN A 622 24.63 -3.75 -18.34
CA ASN A 622 25.82 -4.13 -17.57
C ASN A 622 27.05 -3.26 -17.85
N CYS A 623 26.89 -2.02 -18.32
CA CYS A 623 28.03 -1.12 -18.44
C CYS A 623 28.69 -0.86 -17.07
N TRP A 624 29.89 -0.25 -17.08
CA TRP A 624 30.55 0.17 -15.85
C TRP A 624 29.59 1.00 -15.00
N HIS A 625 29.38 0.62 -13.75
CA HIS A 625 28.62 1.45 -12.82
C HIS A 625 29.53 2.58 -12.33
N VAL A 626 29.07 3.83 -12.50
CA VAL A 626 29.89 5.04 -12.25
C VAL A 626 29.24 5.92 -11.19
N VAL A 627 29.97 6.23 -10.14
CA VAL A 627 29.60 7.23 -9.13
C VAL A 627 30.42 8.51 -9.36
N LYS A 628 29.78 9.67 -9.28
CA LYS A 628 30.42 10.99 -9.43
C LYS A 628 30.41 11.74 -8.10
N SER A 629 31.44 12.53 -7.88
CA SER A 629 31.58 13.43 -6.73
C SER A 629 31.32 14.87 -7.15
N GLU A 630 30.63 15.63 -6.31
CA GLU A 630 30.46 17.08 -6.45
C GLU A 630 30.77 17.77 -5.12
N ILE A 631 31.41 18.94 -5.15
CA ILE A 631 31.68 19.71 -3.94
C ILE A 631 30.45 20.57 -3.65
N VAL A 632 29.83 20.37 -2.48
CA VAL A 632 28.71 21.16 -1.97
C VAL A 632 29.15 21.97 -0.76
N GLN A 633 28.56 23.16 -0.59
CA GLN A 633 28.73 23.89 0.66
C GLN A 633 28.08 23.11 1.81
N GLY A 634 28.65 23.20 3.01
CA GLY A 634 28.12 22.52 4.19
C GLY A 634 26.69 22.97 4.49
N ASP A 635 25.90 22.10 5.12
CA ASP A 635 24.58 22.48 5.63
C ASP A 635 24.77 23.57 6.71
N ASN A 636 23.72 24.37 6.98
CA ASN A 636 23.77 25.67 7.68
C ASN A 636 24.43 25.72 9.08
N ASP A 637 24.90 24.60 9.66
CA ASP A 637 25.42 24.53 11.03
C ASP A 637 26.95 24.62 11.17
N ASP A 638 27.74 24.32 10.13
CA ASP A 638 29.21 24.34 10.24
C ASP A 638 29.99 24.87 9.03
N GLY A 639 29.34 25.10 7.88
CA GLY A 639 29.93 25.80 6.72
C GLY A 639 31.14 25.10 6.08
N VAL A 640 31.50 23.90 6.54
CA VAL A 640 32.60 23.11 6.00
C VAL A 640 32.14 22.49 4.69
N PRO A 641 32.82 22.76 3.54
CA PRO A 641 32.45 22.13 2.29
C PRO A 641 32.59 20.61 2.40
N SER A 642 31.67 19.91 1.75
CA SER A 642 31.60 18.45 1.74
C SER A 642 31.60 17.95 0.31
N ILE A 643 32.11 16.75 0.10
CA ILE A 643 31.94 16.04 -1.17
C ILE A 643 30.67 15.20 -1.08
N LEU A 644 29.76 15.44 -2.02
CA LEU A 644 28.52 14.71 -2.22
C LEU A 644 28.71 13.68 -3.33
N PHE A 645 28.33 12.43 -3.07
CA PHE A 645 28.40 11.35 -4.06
C PHE A 645 27.05 11.12 -4.72
N ARG A 646 27.07 11.00 -6.05
CA ARG A 646 25.92 10.76 -6.90
C ARG A 646 26.13 9.47 -7.69
N HIS A 647 25.21 8.53 -7.53
CA HIS A 647 25.04 7.35 -8.40
C HIS A 647 24.48 7.79 -9.76
N PRO A 648 24.44 6.89 -10.77
CA PRO A 648 23.87 7.22 -12.08
C PRO A 648 22.47 7.79 -11.98
N THR A 649 21.60 7.10 -11.23
CA THR A 649 20.19 7.43 -11.07
C THR A 649 19.66 6.93 -9.73
N GLU A 650 18.66 7.59 -9.15
CA GLU A 650 17.80 7.01 -8.10
C GLU A 650 16.71 6.14 -8.71
N PRO A 651 16.23 5.07 -8.08
CA PRO A 651 15.13 4.26 -8.60
C PRO A 651 13.80 5.02 -8.75
N GLY A 652 12.88 4.45 -9.54
CA GLY A 652 11.51 4.95 -9.67
C GLY A 652 11.45 6.36 -10.26
N THR A 653 10.71 7.25 -9.59
CA THR A 653 10.56 8.67 -9.95
C THR A 653 11.62 9.58 -9.35
N GLY A 654 12.54 9.07 -8.51
CA GLY A 654 13.61 9.88 -7.92
C GLY A 654 14.42 10.60 -9.00
N ASP A 655 14.54 11.93 -8.91
CA ASP A 655 15.24 12.76 -9.87
C ASP A 655 16.73 12.96 -9.52
N GLY A 656 17.17 12.35 -8.41
CA GLY A 656 18.55 12.31 -7.98
C GLY A 656 19.44 11.44 -8.86
N GLY A 657 20.74 11.73 -8.79
CA GLY A 657 21.79 11.07 -9.58
C GLY A 657 22.45 12.05 -10.55
N TRP A 658 23.57 11.62 -11.14
CA TRP A 658 24.34 12.48 -12.05
C TRP A 658 23.88 12.41 -13.51
N MET A 659 23.22 11.32 -13.93
CA MET A 659 22.70 11.24 -15.30
C MET A 659 21.54 12.23 -15.48
N LYS A 660 21.51 12.91 -16.62
CA LYS A 660 20.41 13.81 -16.99
C LYS A 660 19.70 13.26 -18.22
N PRO A 661 18.36 13.46 -18.35
CA PRO A 661 17.62 12.98 -19.51
C PRO A 661 18.20 13.59 -20.79
N SER A 662 18.30 12.80 -21.86
CA SER A 662 18.76 13.28 -23.17
C SER A 662 17.89 14.40 -23.73
N VAL A 663 18.44 15.15 -24.69
CA VAL A 663 17.70 16.22 -25.41
C VAL A 663 16.44 15.67 -26.08
N GLU A 664 16.49 14.45 -26.63
CA GLU A 664 15.32 13.76 -27.20
C GLU A 664 14.21 13.56 -26.16
N ASN A 665 14.56 13.05 -24.98
CA ASN A 665 13.62 12.88 -23.87
C ASN A 665 13.05 14.22 -23.38
N GLN A 666 13.89 15.26 -23.28
CA GLN A 666 13.46 16.61 -22.87
C GLN A 666 12.48 17.22 -23.87
N ILE A 667 12.76 17.12 -25.18
CA ILE A 667 11.86 17.59 -26.25
C ILE A 667 10.54 16.82 -26.23
N ALA A 668 10.57 15.51 -25.99
CA ALA A 668 9.37 14.70 -25.88
C ALA A 668 8.47 15.17 -24.72
N ALA A 669 9.05 15.48 -23.56
CA ALA A 669 8.32 16.05 -22.42
C ALA A 669 7.70 17.43 -22.74
N VAL A 670 8.46 18.34 -23.36
CA VAL A 670 7.95 19.67 -23.77
C VAL A 670 6.80 19.56 -24.79
N LYS A 671 6.88 18.62 -25.74
CA LYS A 671 5.79 18.33 -26.70
C LYS A 671 4.54 17.72 -26.04
N GLN A 672 4.65 17.17 -24.83
CA GLN A 672 3.51 16.72 -24.03
C GLN A 672 2.84 17.90 -23.30
N GLU A 673 3.58 18.93 -22.89
CA GLU A 673 3.04 20.12 -22.24
C GLU A 673 2.21 21.00 -23.18
N ALA A 674 2.65 21.16 -24.43
CA ALA A 674 2.06 22.08 -25.41
C ALA A 674 0.66 21.71 -25.97
N GLY A 675 0.07 20.57 -25.58
CA GLY A 675 -1.19 20.04 -26.15
C GLY A 675 -2.43 20.14 -25.23
N THR A 676 -2.40 20.97 -24.18
CA THR A 676 -3.39 20.91 -23.08
C THR A 676 -4.50 21.97 -23.22
N PRO A 677 -5.81 21.62 -23.11
CA PRO A 677 -6.91 22.59 -23.08
C PRO A 677 -6.87 23.53 -21.87
N GLN A 678 -7.30 24.79 -22.03
CA GLN A 678 -7.27 25.83 -20.97
C GLN A 678 -8.33 25.70 -19.86
N LYS A 679 -9.18 24.66 -19.87
CA LYS A 679 -10.24 24.49 -18.86
C LYS A 679 -9.62 24.09 -17.52
N GLN A 680 -10.08 24.66 -16.41
CA GLN A 680 -9.59 24.35 -15.06
C GLN A 680 -10.68 23.66 -14.22
N PHE A 681 -10.28 22.74 -13.34
CA PHE A 681 -11.17 21.98 -12.46
C PHE A 681 -10.73 22.07 -10.99
N THR A 682 -11.70 22.21 -10.10
CA THR A 682 -11.51 22.23 -8.64
C THR A 682 -11.37 20.81 -8.08
N ARG A 683 -10.90 20.69 -6.84
CA ARG A 683 -10.77 19.38 -6.18
C ARG A 683 -12.15 18.73 -5.99
N GLU A 684 -13.11 19.51 -5.52
CA GLU A 684 -14.46 19.07 -5.19
C GLU A 684 -15.26 18.67 -6.43
N GLU A 685 -14.93 19.21 -7.61
CA GLU A 685 -15.47 18.74 -8.88
C GLU A 685 -14.88 17.39 -9.25
N ILE A 686 -13.55 17.25 -9.21
CA ILE A 686 -12.87 16.00 -9.59
C ILE A 686 -13.29 14.83 -8.68
N GLU A 687 -13.44 15.06 -7.38
CA GLU A 687 -13.81 14.03 -6.39
C GLU A 687 -15.19 13.41 -6.60
N LYS A 688 -16.05 14.00 -7.45
CA LYS A 688 -17.36 13.43 -7.80
C LYS A 688 -17.29 12.32 -8.86
N HIS A 689 -16.16 12.23 -9.57
CA HIS A 689 -15.97 11.33 -10.71
C HIS A 689 -15.09 10.13 -10.32
N ASP A 690 -15.56 9.35 -9.33
CA ASP A 690 -14.82 8.28 -8.66
C ASP A 690 -15.34 6.85 -8.96
N SER A 691 -16.11 6.68 -10.04
CA SER A 691 -16.81 5.42 -10.36
C SER A 691 -16.42 4.83 -11.73
N ALA A 692 -16.85 3.60 -12.03
CA ALA A 692 -16.55 2.95 -13.31
C ALA A 692 -17.33 3.52 -14.50
N GLN A 693 -18.44 4.19 -14.24
CA GLN A 693 -19.28 4.85 -15.23
C GLN A 693 -18.90 6.32 -15.41
N ASP A 694 -18.12 6.87 -14.47
CA ASP A 694 -17.67 8.26 -14.45
C ASP A 694 -16.33 8.36 -13.72
N CYS A 695 -15.23 8.19 -14.47
CA CYS A 695 -13.88 7.98 -13.94
C CYS A 695 -12.92 9.09 -14.37
N TRP A 696 -12.65 10.06 -13.51
CA TRP A 696 -11.66 11.11 -13.79
C TRP A 696 -10.33 10.85 -13.10
N LEU A 697 -9.24 11.10 -13.84
CA LEU A 697 -7.87 10.95 -13.36
C LEU A 697 -7.12 12.28 -13.41
N VAL A 698 -6.28 12.53 -12.40
CA VAL A 698 -5.37 13.67 -12.37
C VAL A 698 -3.94 13.22 -12.64
N VAL A 699 -3.40 13.55 -13.82
CA VAL A 699 -2.02 13.21 -14.22
C VAL A 699 -1.27 14.49 -14.61
N ASP A 700 -0.13 14.75 -13.97
CA ASP A 700 0.72 15.94 -14.17
C ASP A 700 -0.07 17.26 -14.08
N GLY A 701 -0.99 17.33 -13.11
CA GLY A 701 -1.87 18.49 -12.91
C GLY A 701 -2.93 18.66 -14.00
N LYS A 702 -3.16 17.65 -14.85
CA LYS A 702 -4.19 17.63 -15.89
C LYS A 702 -5.28 16.64 -15.54
N VAL A 703 -6.52 16.97 -15.90
CA VAL A 703 -7.70 16.16 -15.64
C VAL A 703 -8.09 15.42 -16.92
N TYR A 704 -8.29 14.12 -16.82
CA TYR A 704 -8.63 13.23 -17.92
C TYR A 704 -9.89 12.44 -17.63
N ASP A 705 -10.75 12.28 -18.63
CA ASP A 705 -11.86 11.33 -18.58
C ASP A 705 -11.35 9.96 -19.06
N ALA A 706 -11.19 9.04 -18.12
CA ALA A 706 -10.69 7.70 -18.41
C ALA A 706 -11.81 6.67 -18.59
N THR A 707 -13.08 7.09 -18.59
CA THR A 707 -14.24 6.19 -18.61
C THR A 707 -14.22 5.25 -19.81
N SER A 708 -13.94 5.76 -21.01
CA SER A 708 -13.85 4.97 -22.25
C SER A 708 -12.58 4.12 -22.35
N VAL A 709 -11.61 4.34 -21.46
CA VAL A 709 -10.32 3.62 -21.44
C VAL A 709 -10.38 2.42 -20.50
N LEU A 710 -11.29 2.43 -19.52
CA LEU A 710 -11.45 1.38 -18.52
C LEU A 710 -11.62 -0.03 -19.14
N GLU A 711 -12.36 -0.16 -20.24
CA GLU A 711 -12.71 -1.47 -20.81
C GLU A 711 -11.54 -2.19 -21.49
N TRP A 712 -10.55 -1.45 -21.99
CA TRP A 712 -9.43 -2.01 -22.74
C TRP A 712 -8.07 -1.66 -22.12
N HIS A 713 -8.04 -1.01 -20.95
CA HIS A 713 -6.78 -0.64 -20.31
C HIS A 713 -5.96 -1.89 -19.93
N PRO A 714 -4.69 -2.00 -20.35
CA PRO A 714 -3.85 -3.18 -20.10
C PRO A 714 -3.57 -3.47 -18.61
N GLY A 715 -3.76 -2.52 -17.69
CA GLY A 715 -3.64 -2.72 -16.25
C GLY A 715 -4.93 -3.23 -15.57
N GLY A 716 -6.02 -3.35 -16.35
CA GLY A 716 -7.36 -3.66 -15.85
C GLY A 716 -8.07 -2.46 -15.22
N LYS A 717 -9.41 -2.55 -15.11
CA LYS A 717 -10.26 -1.48 -14.56
C LYS A 717 -9.83 -1.01 -13.16
N ALA A 718 -9.38 -1.94 -12.32
CA ALA A 718 -8.99 -1.67 -10.93
C ALA A 718 -7.82 -0.67 -10.83
N ALA A 719 -6.86 -0.73 -11.76
CA ALA A 719 -5.69 0.16 -11.74
C ALA A 719 -6.08 1.64 -11.93
N LEU A 720 -7.12 1.92 -12.71
CA LEU A 720 -7.61 3.28 -12.94
C LEU A 720 -8.59 3.69 -11.85
N LEU A 721 -9.48 2.79 -11.44
CA LEU A 721 -10.46 3.05 -10.38
C LEU A 721 -9.80 3.37 -9.04
N GLY A 722 -8.61 2.81 -8.77
CA GLY A 722 -7.82 3.20 -7.61
C GLY A 722 -7.48 4.70 -7.55
N HIS A 723 -7.51 5.39 -8.70
CA HIS A 723 -7.20 6.81 -8.84
C HIS A 723 -8.40 7.67 -9.24
N ALA A 724 -9.56 7.05 -9.46
CA ALA A 724 -10.77 7.74 -9.89
C ALA A 724 -11.17 8.79 -8.84
N GLY A 725 -11.37 10.02 -9.31
CA GLY A 725 -11.71 11.18 -8.48
C GLY A 725 -10.63 11.57 -7.46
N LYS A 726 -9.43 10.98 -7.52
CA LYS A 726 -8.36 11.28 -6.55
C LYS A 726 -7.45 12.40 -7.03
N VAL A 727 -7.28 13.41 -6.17
CA VAL A 727 -6.47 14.60 -6.44
C VAL A 727 -5.16 14.50 -5.64
N HIS A 728 -4.24 13.66 -6.10
CA HIS A 728 -2.96 13.39 -5.43
C HIS A 728 -1.81 13.12 -6.40
N GLN A 729 -0.57 13.35 -5.96
CA GLN A 729 0.63 13.29 -6.82
C GLN A 729 0.90 11.86 -7.34
N GLU A 730 0.53 10.84 -6.56
CA GLU A 730 0.78 9.43 -6.87
C GLU A 730 0.18 8.98 -8.21
N THR A 731 -0.96 9.53 -8.65
CA THR A 731 -1.56 9.21 -9.97
C THR A 731 -0.66 9.66 -11.11
N SER A 732 0.01 10.81 -10.94
CA SER A 732 0.92 11.36 -11.95
C SER A 732 2.21 10.55 -12.01
N ASP A 733 2.75 10.24 -10.83
CA ASP A 733 3.95 9.43 -10.67
C ASP A 733 3.76 8.01 -11.24
N GLU A 734 2.60 7.41 -10.98
CA GLU A 734 2.20 6.11 -11.55
C GLU A 734 2.13 6.18 -13.07
N PHE A 735 1.41 7.16 -13.60
CA PHE A 735 1.25 7.29 -15.04
C PHE A 735 2.62 7.40 -15.73
N ALA A 736 3.49 8.27 -15.24
CA ALA A 736 4.84 8.47 -15.76
C ALA A 736 5.73 7.22 -15.65
N SER A 737 5.53 6.38 -14.63
CA SER A 737 6.36 5.19 -14.40
C SER A 737 6.01 4.00 -15.31
N ILE A 738 4.74 3.86 -15.71
CA ILE A 738 4.21 2.69 -16.41
C ILE A 738 4.09 2.93 -17.92
N HIS A 739 3.70 4.15 -18.31
CA HIS A 739 3.17 4.42 -19.64
C HIS A 739 4.22 5.02 -20.60
N ASP A 740 4.10 4.72 -21.90
CA ASP A 740 5.02 5.17 -22.95
C ASP A 740 4.41 6.27 -23.84
N GLY A 741 5.14 6.68 -24.89
CA GLY A 741 4.68 7.72 -25.81
C GLY A 741 3.31 7.46 -26.47
N TYR A 742 2.91 6.20 -26.68
CA TYR A 742 1.60 5.85 -27.24
C TYR A 742 0.48 6.10 -26.22
N ALA A 743 0.67 5.70 -24.96
CA ALA A 743 -0.28 6.00 -23.89
C ALA A 743 -0.43 7.51 -23.68
N TYR A 744 0.65 8.29 -23.80
CA TYR A 744 0.55 9.76 -23.79
C TYR A 744 -0.20 10.32 -25.00
N GLN A 745 -0.18 9.67 -26.16
CA GLN A 745 -1.03 10.06 -27.30
C GLN A 745 -2.50 9.76 -27.01
N LYS A 746 -2.81 8.61 -26.40
CA LYS A 746 -4.18 8.27 -25.98
C LYS A 746 -4.70 9.18 -24.88
N LEU A 747 -3.87 9.59 -23.91
CA LEU A 747 -4.27 10.58 -22.92
C LEU A 747 -4.66 11.92 -23.54
N LYS A 748 -4.02 12.32 -24.64
CA LYS A 748 -4.39 13.54 -25.36
C LYS A 748 -5.81 13.47 -25.95
N GLU A 749 -6.32 12.27 -26.25
CA GLU A 749 -7.71 12.08 -26.69
C GLU A 749 -8.71 12.26 -25.53
N CYS A 750 -8.27 12.00 -24.29
CA CYS A 750 -9.09 12.01 -23.07
C CYS A 750 -8.97 13.27 -22.22
N VAL A 751 -8.18 14.27 -22.64
CA VAL A 751 -7.85 15.42 -21.80
C VAL A 751 -9.04 16.38 -21.66
N LEU A 752 -9.46 16.64 -20.43
CA LEU A 752 -10.52 17.59 -20.10
C LEU A 752 -9.97 18.99 -19.82
N GLY A 753 -8.79 19.08 -19.18
CA GLY A 753 -8.17 20.36 -18.80
C GLY A 753 -7.10 20.21 -17.71
N THR A 754 -6.95 21.22 -16.86
CA THR A 754 -5.95 21.32 -15.79
C THR A 754 -6.61 21.45 -14.41
N VAL A 755 -5.90 21.11 -13.34
CA VAL A 755 -6.39 21.39 -11.99
C VAL A 755 -6.17 22.87 -11.64
N THR A 756 -7.01 23.41 -10.76
CA THR A 756 -6.81 24.77 -10.22
C THR A 756 -5.53 24.87 -9.40
N SER A 757 -4.96 26.07 -9.26
CA SER A 757 -3.76 26.32 -8.43
C SER A 757 -3.96 25.88 -6.97
N LYS A 758 -5.19 25.99 -6.44
CA LYS A 758 -5.54 25.51 -5.09
C LYS A 758 -5.45 23.99 -4.99
N ALA A 759 -5.95 23.26 -6.00
CA ALA A 759 -5.83 21.81 -6.09
C ALA A 759 -4.37 21.37 -6.31
N ALA A 760 -3.60 22.06 -7.15
CA ALA A 760 -2.18 21.78 -7.34
C ALA A 760 -1.36 21.98 -6.05
N ASN A 761 -1.61 23.06 -5.30
CA ASN A 761 -0.96 23.30 -4.01
C ASN A 761 -1.37 22.24 -2.97
N PHE A 762 -2.62 21.78 -3.00
CA PHE A 762 -3.08 20.68 -2.15
C PHE A 762 -2.34 19.37 -2.47
N ILE A 763 -2.22 19.03 -3.76
CA ILE A 763 -1.46 17.86 -4.23
C ILE A 763 -0.02 17.93 -3.71
N LYS A 764 0.65 19.07 -3.90
CA LYS A 764 2.03 19.29 -3.48
C LYS A 764 2.19 19.22 -1.96
N LYS A 765 1.33 19.90 -1.19
CA LYS A 765 1.39 19.91 0.28
C LYS A 765 1.11 18.53 0.88
N ASN A 766 0.18 17.77 0.31
CA ASN A 766 -0.06 16.39 0.72
C ASN A 766 1.15 15.50 0.40
N ALA A 767 1.75 15.62 -0.78
CA ALA A 767 2.94 14.88 -1.14
C ALA A 767 4.13 15.21 -0.21
N GLU A 768 4.34 16.50 0.10
CA GLU A 768 5.39 16.96 1.03
C GLU A 768 5.12 16.51 2.47
N SER A 769 3.86 16.51 2.93
CA SER A 769 3.49 16.05 4.27
C SER A 769 3.65 14.53 4.39
N ALA A 770 3.20 13.76 3.40
CA ALA A 770 3.42 12.32 3.32
C ALA A 770 4.92 11.96 3.25
N ALA A 771 5.73 12.74 2.53
CA ALA A 771 7.18 12.56 2.47
C ALA A 771 7.87 12.90 3.81
N LYS A 772 7.43 13.95 4.51
CA LYS A 772 7.94 14.31 5.86
C LYS A 772 7.54 13.29 6.92
N GLU A 773 6.32 12.77 6.88
CA GLU A 773 5.87 11.71 7.79
C GLU A 773 6.61 10.39 7.53
N LYS A 774 6.89 10.05 6.26
CA LYS A 774 7.76 8.91 5.89
C LYS A 774 9.22 9.09 6.33
N GLY A 775 9.72 10.33 6.43
CA GLY A 775 11.10 10.64 6.85
C GLY A 775 11.31 10.88 8.34
N GLY A 776 10.24 11.05 9.13
CA GLY A 776 10.29 11.52 10.53
C GLY A 776 10.26 10.45 11.63
N SER A 777 10.12 9.17 11.31
CA SER A 777 9.83 8.12 12.29
C SER A 777 11.07 7.36 12.75
N GLN A 778 12.00 8.00 13.47
CA GLN A 778 13.09 7.22 14.12
C GLN A 778 13.42 7.54 15.58
N GLN A 779 12.83 8.53 16.24
CA GLN A 779 13.09 8.73 17.67
C GLN A 779 11.83 9.11 18.46
N GLY A 780 11.10 8.10 18.97
CA GLY A 780 10.05 8.28 19.99
C GLY A 780 8.86 7.29 19.99
N GLU A 781 8.60 6.54 18.91
CA GLU A 781 7.32 5.84 18.68
C GLU A 781 7.34 4.31 18.90
N GLU A 782 8.39 3.74 19.49
CA GLU A 782 8.56 2.28 19.57
C GLU A 782 7.52 1.53 20.45
N GLN A 783 6.62 2.21 21.17
CA GLN A 783 5.62 1.55 22.03
C GLN A 783 4.15 1.70 21.59
N VAL A 784 3.86 2.54 20.59
CA VAL A 784 2.49 2.83 20.13
C VAL A 784 2.11 1.93 18.95
N VAL A 785 0.87 1.42 18.94
CA VAL A 785 0.35 0.54 17.88
C VAL A 785 -0.21 1.30 16.69
N LEU A 786 -1.07 2.29 16.93
CA LEU A 786 -1.78 2.98 15.86
C LEU A 786 -0.84 3.91 15.09
N GLN A 787 -0.80 3.72 13.77
CA GLN A 787 -0.08 4.57 12.83
C GLN A 787 -1.04 4.98 11.70
N ARG A 788 -1.09 6.29 11.41
CA ARG A 788 -2.12 6.86 10.50
C ARG A 788 -2.10 6.21 9.12
N HIS A 789 -0.92 5.85 8.65
CA HIS A 789 -0.68 5.35 7.30
C HIS A 789 -0.36 3.87 7.23
N ARG A 790 -0.66 3.11 8.29
CA ARG A 790 -0.26 1.71 8.38
C ARG A 790 -1.32 0.84 9.01
N TRP A 791 -1.67 -0.24 8.32
CA TRP A 791 -2.51 -1.29 8.85
C TRP A 791 -1.70 -2.23 9.74
N VAL A 792 -2.25 -2.51 10.92
CA VAL A 792 -1.66 -3.40 11.91
C VAL A 792 -2.65 -4.51 12.29
N PRO A 793 -2.24 -5.79 12.22
CA PRO A 793 -3.13 -6.90 12.56
C PRO A 793 -3.32 -7.02 14.08
N VAL A 794 -4.55 -7.24 14.52
CA VAL A 794 -4.93 -7.52 15.92
C VAL A 794 -5.81 -8.75 16.02
N LYS A 795 -5.68 -9.53 17.10
CA LYS A 795 -6.43 -10.79 17.27
C LYS A 795 -7.70 -10.57 18.09
N LEU A 796 -8.82 -11.13 17.65
CA LEU A 796 -10.07 -11.15 18.39
C LEU A 796 -9.98 -12.18 19.54
N LEU A 797 -9.92 -11.70 20.79
CA LEU A 797 -9.81 -12.55 21.97
C LEU A 797 -11.17 -12.98 22.54
N LYS A 798 -12.10 -12.02 22.64
CA LYS A 798 -13.40 -12.21 23.30
C LYS A 798 -14.51 -11.52 22.53
N ARG A 799 -15.71 -12.11 22.62
CA ARG A 799 -16.97 -11.57 22.10
C ARG A 799 -18.07 -11.79 23.14
N ASP A 800 -18.37 -10.75 23.91
CA ASP A 800 -19.37 -10.79 24.98
C ASP A 800 -20.70 -10.18 24.50
N SER A 801 -21.83 -10.86 24.74
CA SER A 801 -23.15 -10.37 24.36
C SER A 801 -23.68 -9.39 25.41
N LEU A 802 -24.04 -8.19 24.96
CA LEU A 802 -24.61 -7.13 25.80
C LEU A 802 -26.13 -7.01 25.60
N SER A 803 -26.58 -7.14 24.35
CA SER A 803 -27.99 -7.22 23.97
C SER A 803 -28.17 -8.23 22.83
N GLU A 804 -29.39 -8.37 22.31
CA GLU A 804 -29.71 -9.21 21.15
C GLU A 804 -28.85 -8.88 19.93
N ASP A 805 -28.55 -7.60 19.72
CA ASP A 805 -27.83 -7.10 18.54
C ASP A 805 -26.53 -6.35 18.87
N THR A 806 -26.08 -6.34 20.12
CA THR A 806 -24.87 -5.62 20.53
C THR A 806 -23.90 -6.55 21.24
N ARG A 807 -22.62 -6.46 20.85
CA ARG A 807 -21.50 -7.14 21.53
C ARG A 807 -20.37 -6.21 21.91
N ALA A 808 -19.64 -6.59 22.96
CA ALA A 808 -18.30 -6.09 23.25
C ALA A 808 -17.25 -7.05 22.64
N TYR A 809 -16.34 -6.50 21.86
CA TYR A 809 -15.25 -7.24 21.21
C TYR A 809 -13.92 -6.81 21.82
N THR A 810 -13.18 -7.74 22.41
CA THR A 810 -11.84 -7.48 22.96
C THR A 810 -10.78 -7.96 21.98
N PHE A 811 -9.86 -7.08 21.61
CA PHE A 811 -8.74 -7.36 20.70
C PHE A 811 -7.41 -7.27 21.43
N SER A 812 -6.45 -8.13 21.07
CA SER A 812 -5.05 -8.02 21.53
C SER A 812 -4.21 -7.20 20.57
N LEU A 813 -3.36 -6.35 21.12
CA LEU A 813 -2.30 -5.66 20.39
C LEU A 813 -1.18 -6.65 19.98
N PRO A 814 -0.35 -6.34 18.97
CA PRO A 814 0.79 -7.18 18.58
C PRO A 814 1.79 -7.43 19.72
N ASP A 815 2.48 -8.56 19.64
CA ASP A 815 3.37 -9.12 20.67
C ASP A 815 4.68 -8.31 20.86
N ASP A 816 4.56 -7.13 21.47
CA ASP A 816 5.65 -6.20 21.88
C ASP A 816 5.09 -4.83 22.29
N LYS A 817 3.90 -4.46 21.81
CA LYS A 817 3.27 -3.16 22.08
C LYS A 817 2.23 -3.26 23.20
N LYS A 818 2.22 -2.26 24.08
CA LYS A 818 1.25 -2.17 25.18
C LYS A 818 0.26 -1.02 25.04
N ILE A 819 0.57 -0.04 24.19
CA ILE A 819 -0.15 1.23 24.09
C ILE A 819 -0.83 1.31 22.72
N LEU A 820 -2.15 1.51 22.69
CA LEU A 820 -2.92 1.69 21.47
C LEU A 820 -2.57 3.03 20.79
N GLY A 821 -2.48 4.12 21.56
CA GLY A 821 -2.08 5.46 21.08
C GLY A 821 -3.19 6.26 20.42
N LEU A 822 -4.39 6.24 21.00
CA LEU A 822 -5.55 6.98 20.52
C LEU A 822 -5.82 8.22 21.40
N GLY A 823 -6.30 9.33 20.84
CA GLY A 823 -6.81 10.46 21.62
C GLY A 823 -8.25 10.25 22.09
N THR A 824 -8.68 10.91 23.17
CA THR A 824 -10.11 10.94 23.54
C THR A 824 -10.92 11.59 22.41
N CYS A 825 -12.06 10.98 22.04
CA CYS A 825 -12.89 11.31 20.87
C CYS A 825 -12.35 10.86 19.51
N GLN A 826 -11.15 10.30 19.41
CA GLN A 826 -10.65 9.75 18.16
C GLN A 826 -11.13 8.31 17.93
N HIS A 827 -11.02 7.87 16.68
CA HIS A 827 -11.50 6.56 16.22
C HIS A 827 -10.36 5.68 15.72
N VAL A 828 -10.56 4.38 15.86
CA VAL A 828 -9.79 3.37 15.14
C VAL A 828 -10.59 2.93 13.91
N GLN A 829 -9.91 2.73 12.79
CA GLN A 829 -10.49 2.09 11.62
C GLN A 829 -10.26 0.59 11.70
N LEU A 830 -11.32 -0.21 11.60
CA LEU A 830 -11.22 -1.65 11.40
C LEU A 830 -11.28 -1.96 9.90
N GLY A 831 -10.34 -2.77 9.44
CA GLY A 831 -10.24 -3.28 8.08
C GLY A 831 -10.39 -4.80 8.04
N PHE A 832 -11.21 -5.31 7.13
CA PHE A 832 -11.37 -6.74 6.88
C PHE A 832 -11.23 -7.05 5.39
N HIS A 833 -10.44 -8.06 5.03
CA HIS A 833 -10.13 -8.34 3.63
C HIS A 833 -11.29 -9.05 2.93
N MET A 834 -11.80 -8.44 1.86
CA MET A 834 -12.73 -9.04 0.92
C MET A 834 -12.00 -9.35 -0.39
N LYS A 835 -12.63 -10.12 -1.28
CA LYS A 835 -12.01 -10.60 -2.53
C LYS A 835 -11.43 -9.47 -3.40
N ASP A 836 -12.07 -8.32 -3.43
CA ASP A 836 -11.76 -7.17 -4.29
C ASP A 836 -11.07 -6.01 -3.55
N LYS A 837 -11.41 -5.78 -2.28
CA LYS A 837 -10.92 -4.64 -1.49
C LYS A 837 -10.96 -4.91 0.01
N MET A 838 -10.31 -4.04 0.78
CA MET A 838 -10.49 -4.04 2.23
C MET A 838 -11.79 -3.32 2.62
N LEU A 839 -12.65 -4.00 3.39
CA LEU A 839 -13.84 -3.43 3.99
C LEU A 839 -13.47 -2.65 5.25
N ILE A 840 -13.59 -1.33 5.21
CA ILE A 840 -13.14 -0.43 6.29
C ILE A 840 -14.33 0.24 6.98
N ARG A 841 -14.35 0.29 8.32
CA ARG A 841 -15.26 1.14 9.11
C ARG A 841 -14.57 1.74 10.33
N SER A 842 -14.93 2.96 10.68
CA SER A 842 -14.44 3.63 11.89
C SER A 842 -15.27 3.23 13.11
N TYR A 843 -14.61 2.97 14.23
CA TYR A 843 -15.21 2.70 15.53
C TYR A 843 -14.46 3.47 16.62
N THR A 844 -15.18 3.89 17.66
CA THR A 844 -14.55 4.44 18.86
C THR A 844 -14.39 3.34 19.90
N PRO A 845 -13.17 3.06 20.38
CA PRO A 845 -12.98 2.14 21.49
C PRO A 845 -13.68 2.62 22.76
N THR A 846 -14.33 1.68 23.44
CA THR A 846 -14.94 1.90 24.76
C THR A 846 -13.96 1.60 25.89
N LYS A 847 -12.91 0.80 25.60
CA LYS A 847 -11.73 0.63 26.47
C LYS A 847 -10.46 0.50 25.63
N PRO A 848 -9.28 0.93 26.11
CA PRO A 848 -9.07 1.69 27.33
C PRO A 848 -9.69 3.11 27.25
N LEU A 849 -10.07 3.67 28.40
CA LEU A 849 -10.45 5.07 28.58
C LEU A 849 -9.18 5.85 28.92
N LEU A 850 -8.54 6.33 27.87
CA LEU A 850 -7.17 6.88 27.85
C LEU A 850 -7.04 8.18 28.67
N PRO A 851 -5.87 8.47 29.25
CA PRO A 851 -5.27 9.80 29.16
C PRO A 851 -4.56 9.99 27.81
N ALA A 852 -4.62 11.20 27.25
CA ALA A 852 -3.71 11.60 26.17
C ALA A 852 -2.25 11.59 26.68
N PRO A 853 -1.26 11.24 25.84
CA PRO A 853 0.15 11.43 26.18
C PRO A 853 0.38 12.89 26.57
N SER A 854 1.09 13.09 27.68
CA SER A 854 1.54 14.42 28.05
C SER A 854 2.34 15.03 26.89
N THR A 855 2.24 16.33 26.70
CA THR A 855 2.99 17.14 25.73
C THR A 855 4.51 17.15 25.95
N SER A 856 5.08 16.09 26.53
CA SER A 856 6.49 15.93 26.86
C SER A 856 7.04 14.51 26.70
N GLY A 857 6.28 13.56 26.14
CA GLY A 857 6.80 12.19 25.90
C GLY A 857 7.16 11.39 27.16
N MET A 858 6.82 11.88 28.36
CA MET A 858 6.95 11.14 29.61
C MET A 858 5.58 10.71 30.13
N ALA A 859 5.42 9.40 30.30
CA ALA A 859 4.31 8.82 31.04
C ALA A 859 4.37 9.31 32.51
N PRO A 860 3.31 9.89 33.08
CA PRO A 860 3.32 10.24 34.48
C PRO A 860 3.25 8.96 35.33
N THR A 861 4.36 8.60 35.95
CA THR A 861 4.41 7.65 37.07
C THR A 861 3.78 8.30 38.29
N ASN A 862 2.45 8.18 38.44
CA ASN A 862 1.81 8.41 39.73
C ASN A 862 1.16 7.11 40.19
N GLU A 863 1.94 6.33 40.92
CA GLU A 863 1.47 5.37 41.90
C GLU A 863 0.57 6.10 42.90
N HIS A 864 -0.57 5.48 43.25
CA HIS A 864 -1.61 5.93 44.21
C HIS A 864 -2.98 6.29 43.60
N SER A 865 -3.55 5.38 42.81
CA SER A 865 -5.02 5.21 42.77
C SER A 865 -5.41 3.80 43.21
N THR A 866 -6.18 3.74 44.29
CA THR A 866 -6.68 2.52 44.91
C THR A 866 -7.69 1.82 44.00
N GLY A 867 -7.45 0.53 43.71
CA GLY A 867 -8.47 -0.51 43.52
C GLY A 867 -9.23 -0.63 42.21
N ALA A 868 -9.68 0.46 41.57
CA ALA A 868 -10.67 0.39 40.48
C ALA A 868 -10.22 0.96 39.12
N GLY A 869 -8.99 1.48 39.01
CA GLY A 869 -8.52 2.25 37.84
C GLY A 869 -7.40 1.62 37.01
N LYS A 870 -7.05 0.35 37.23
CA LYS A 870 -6.00 -0.35 36.45
C LYS A 870 -6.52 -0.92 35.12
N ASP A 871 -7.78 -1.34 35.05
CA ASP A 871 -8.37 -2.03 33.89
C ASP A 871 -8.89 -1.09 32.78
N VAL A 872 -8.67 0.21 32.96
CA VAL A 872 -9.30 1.28 32.16
C VAL A 872 -8.27 2.13 31.42
N LYS A 873 -6.96 2.00 31.70
CA LYS A 873 -5.91 2.82 31.08
C LYS A 873 -5.21 2.08 29.93
N ASP A 874 -4.68 2.83 28.96
CA ASP A 874 -3.78 2.24 27.96
C ASP A 874 -2.61 1.54 28.64
N GLY A 875 -2.09 0.49 28.03
CA GLY A 875 -1.00 -0.29 28.60
C GLY A 875 -1.35 -1.74 28.93
N SER A 876 -2.62 -2.14 28.81
CA SER A 876 -3.04 -3.54 29.03
C SER A 876 -2.69 -4.49 27.88
N GLY A 877 -2.25 -3.95 26.74
CA GLY A 877 -2.04 -4.75 25.52
C GLY A 877 -3.35 -5.16 24.83
N THR A 878 -4.49 -4.57 25.19
CA THR A 878 -5.80 -4.88 24.61
C THR A 878 -6.66 -3.63 24.44
N PHE A 879 -7.63 -3.66 23.53
CA PHE A 879 -8.69 -2.65 23.45
C PHE A 879 -10.06 -3.33 23.22
N GLU A 880 -11.13 -2.63 23.57
CA GLU A 880 -12.51 -3.10 23.47
C GLU A 880 -13.34 -2.17 22.58
N LEU A 881 -14.11 -2.77 21.68
CA LEU A 881 -15.12 -2.07 20.87
C LEU A 881 -16.52 -2.57 21.24
N THR A 882 -17.43 -1.65 21.52
CA THR A 882 -18.86 -1.96 21.67
C THR A 882 -19.56 -1.69 20.34
N ILE A 883 -19.97 -2.75 19.64
CA ILE A 883 -20.50 -2.67 18.27
C ILE A 883 -21.90 -3.27 18.21
N LYS A 884 -22.80 -2.51 17.59
CA LYS A 884 -24.13 -2.96 17.18
C LYS A 884 -24.07 -3.69 15.84
N THR A 885 -24.55 -4.93 15.80
CA THR A 885 -24.67 -5.77 14.62
C THR A 885 -26.02 -5.53 13.95
N TYR A 886 -26.00 -5.14 12.68
CA TYR A 886 -27.21 -4.97 11.88
C TYR A 886 -27.50 -6.28 11.17
N PHE A 887 -28.26 -7.18 11.80
CA PHE A 887 -28.53 -8.50 11.23
C PHE A 887 -29.29 -8.42 9.89
N PRO A 888 -29.11 -9.43 9.00
CA PRO A 888 -29.93 -9.57 7.82
C PRO A 888 -31.42 -9.70 8.18
N THR A 889 -32.29 -9.18 7.32
CA THR A 889 -33.75 -9.35 7.38
C THR A 889 -34.23 -9.90 6.03
N PRO A 890 -35.49 -10.35 5.90
CA PRO A 890 -35.99 -10.82 4.61
C PRO A 890 -35.90 -9.80 3.46
N ASP A 891 -35.74 -8.51 3.78
CA ASP A 891 -35.68 -7.42 2.79
C ASP A 891 -34.25 -6.94 2.48
N GLN A 892 -33.25 -7.22 3.35
CA GLN A 892 -31.89 -6.69 3.22
C GLN A 892 -30.81 -7.60 3.84
N PRO A 893 -29.58 -7.61 3.28
CA PRO A 893 -28.48 -8.49 3.71
C PRO A 893 -27.81 -8.13 5.04
N GLY A 894 -28.20 -7.00 5.67
CA GLY A 894 -27.61 -6.51 6.92
C GLY A 894 -26.28 -5.77 6.74
N GLY A 895 -25.66 -5.40 7.86
CA GLY A 895 -24.39 -4.68 7.90
C GLY A 895 -23.19 -5.60 7.65
N ALA A 896 -22.36 -5.28 6.66
CA ALA A 896 -21.24 -6.12 6.26
C ALA A 896 -20.25 -6.43 7.40
N LEU A 897 -19.51 -5.42 7.87
CA LEU A 897 -18.43 -5.63 8.84
C LEU A 897 -18.94 -6.09 10.21
N SER A 898 -20.10 -5.60 10.65
CA SER A 898 -20.65 -5.97 11.95
C SER A 898 -21.23 -7.40 12.00
N ASN A 899 -21.66 -7.96 10.87
CA ASN A 899 -22.00 -9.38 10.77
C ASN A 899 -20.76 -10.27 10.63
N ILE A 900 -19.74 -9.82 9.90
CA ILE A 900 -18.45 -10.52 9.80
C ILE A 900 -17.83 -10.66 11.19
N LEU A 901 -17.70 -9.56 11.94
CA LEU A 901 -17.18 -9.56 13.32
C LEU A 901 -17.96 -10.50 14.24
N ASP A 902 -19.29 -10.54 14.10
CA ASP A 902 -20.14 -11.39 14.93
C ASP A 902 -20.01 -12.89 14.63
N CYS A 903 -19.60 -13.26 13.42
CA CYS A 903 -19.38 -14.66 13.05
C CYS A 903 -17.90 -15.06 13.06
N LEU A 904 -16.99 -14.09 13.17
CA LEU A 904 -15.55 -14.34 13.10
C LEU A 904 -15.12 -15.30 14.23
N PRO A 905 -14.33 -16.35 13.93
CA PRO A 905 -13.76 -17.20 14.96
C PRO A 905 -12.90 -16.41 15.95
N LEU A 906 -12.85 -16.86 17.20
CA LEU A 906 -11.88 -16.31 18.15
C LEU A 906 -10.48 -16.66 17.68
N GLN A 907 -9.50 -15.82 18.04
CA GLN A 907 -8.11 -15.86 17.58
C GLN A 907 -7.89 -15.45 16.12
N SER A 908 -8.95 -15.26 15.33
CA SER A 908 -8.83 -14.65 14.01
C SER A 908 -8.33 -13.21 14.10
N THR A 909 -7.68 -12.78 13.03
CA THR A 909 -7.06 -11.45 12.93
C THR A 909 -7.95 -10.48 12.16
N ILE A 910 -7.96 -9.22 12.56
CA ILE A 910 -8.53 -8.09 11.83
C ILE A 910 -7.50 -6.95 11.78
N GLU A 911 -7.59 -6.07 10.78
CA GLU A 911 -6.68 -4.94 10.65
C GLU A 911 -7.18 -3.72 11.42
N ILE A 912 -6.27 -2.99 12.05
CA ILE A 912 -6.52 -1.66 12.62
C ILE A 912 -5.60 -0.60 12.01
N ARG A 913 -6.14 0.62 11.87
CA ARG A 913 -5.39 1.84 11.51
C ARG A 913 -5.93 3.04 12.26
N GLY A 914 -5.08 4.03 12.52
CA GLY A 914 -5.46 5.27 13.20
C GLY A 914 -4.25 5.97 13.80
N PRO A 915 -4.43 6.97 14.67
CA PRO A 915 -5.70 7.55 15.07
C PRO A 915 -6.37 8.32 13.93
N THR A 916 -7.71 8.25 13.86
CA THR A 916 -8.53 9.04 12.93
C THR A 916 -9.52 9.92 13.68
N GLY A 917 -10.01 10.98 13.04
CA GLY A 917 -10.89 11.97 13.67
C GLY A 917 -10.11 13.23 14.10
N GLU A 918 -10.71 14.38 13.83
CA GLU A 918 -10.10 15.70 14.02
C GLU A 918 -10.36 16.30 15.41
N ILE A 919 -11.23 15.67 16.19
CA ILE A 919 -11.64 16.14 17.52
C ILE A 919 -10.86 15.36 18.58
N ILE A 920 -10.10 16.08 19.39
CA ILE A 920 -9.33 15.52 20.51
C ILE A 920 -9.64 16.31 21.76
N TYR A 921 -10.16 15.63 22.79
CA TYR A 921 -10.30 16.24 24.11
C TYR A 921 -9.01 16.11 24.91
N LEU A 922 -8.42 17.23 25.30
CA LEU A 922 -7.14 17.29 26.03
C LEU A 922 -7.34 17.22 27.56
N GLY A 923 -8.58 17.37 28.04
CA GLY A 923 -8.92 17.50 29.45
C GLY A 923 -9.06 18.95 29.89
N ASN A 924 -9.79 19.16 30.99
CA ASN A 924 -10.02 20.47 31.60
C ASN A 924 -10.53 21.47 30.56
N ASN A 925 -11.71 21.22 29.96
CA ASN A 925 -12.39 22.06 28.95
C ASN A 925 -11.64 22.35 27.64
N LYS A 926 -10.44 21.78 27.42
CA LYS A 926 -9.63 22.03 26.22
C LYS A 926 -9.81 20.96 25.16
N PHE A 927 -9.97 21.41 23.91
CA PHE A 927 -10.06 20.58 22.73
C PHE A 927 -9.03 21.00 21.69
N THR A 928 -8.64 20.05 20.84
CA THR A 928 -8.07 20.33 19.53
C THR A 928 -9.07 19.87 18.48
N ILE A 929 -9.51 20.76 17.61
CA ILE A 929 -10.43 20.47 16.50
C ILE A 929 -9.76 20.95 15.22
N GLU A 930 -9.51 20.05 14.27
CA GLU A 930 -8.71 20.33 13.06
C GLU A 930 -7.35 20.97 13.38
N SER A 931 -6.67 20.46 14.42
CA SER A 931 -5.41 21.05 14.94
C SER A 931 -5.53 22.47 15.51
N LYS A 932 -6.74 23.03 15.63
CA LYS A 932 -6.98 24.35 16.25
C LYS A 932 -7.37 24.18 17.71
N PRO A 933 -6.76 24.93 18.64
CA PRO A 933 -7.16 24.89 20.05
C PRO A 933 -8.55 25.52 20.23
N LYS A 934 -9.43 24.82 20.95
CA LYS A 934 -10.77 25.27 21.32
C LYS A 934 -10.99 25.04 22.81
N THR A 935 -11.83 25.86 23.43
CA THR A 935 -12.14 25.75 24.87
C THR A 935 -13.64 25.80 25.08
N PHE A 936 -14.20 24.72 25.65
CA PHE A 936 -15.63 24.59 25.92
C PHE A 936 -15.83 24.12 27.35
N ARG A 937 -16.29 25.03 28.23
CA ARG A 937 -16.67 24.68 29.60
C ARG A 937 -17.98 23.91 29.63
N ARG A 938 -18.89 24.21 28.71
CA ARG A 938 -20.20 23.57 28.57
C ARG A 938 -20.22 22.76 27.27
N VAL A 939 -20.57 21.49 27.35
CA VAL A 939 -20.58 20.57 26.22
C VAL A 939 -21.96 19.97 26.05
N ASN A 940 -22.53 20.12 24.86
CA ASN A 940 -23.75 19.46 24.44
C ASN A 940 -23.40 18.24 23.57
N LEU A 941 -24.02 17.10 23.82
CA LEU A 941 -23.88 15.89 23.03
C LEU A 941 -25.26 15.46 22.51
N VAL A 942 -25.43 15.36 21.19
CA VAL A 942 -26.64 14.78 20.58
C VAL A 942 -26.24 13.51 19.87
N LEU A 943 -26.59 12.38 20.47
CA LEU A 943 -26.06 11.06 20.14
C LEU A 943 -27.22 10.13 19.76
N GLY A 944 -27.03 9.31 18.72
CA GLY A 944 -28.06 8.39 18.23
C GLY A 944 -27.52 6.98 18.06
N GLY A 945 -28.12 6.00 18.75
CA GLY A 945 -27.72 4.59 18.69
C GLY A 945 -26.24 4.40 18.99
N SER A 946 -25.48 3.77 18.08
CA SER A 946 -24.04 3.55 18.24
C SER A 946 -23.20 4.84 18.28
N GLY A 947 -23.78 5.98 17.90
CA GLY A 947 -23.16 7.31 18.02
C GLY A 947 -22.84 7.72 19.46
N ILE A 948 -23.34 7.00 20.45
CA ILE A 948 -22.98 7.18 21.87
C ILE A 948 -21.51 6.87 22.16
N THR A 949 -20.84 6.02 21.39
CA THR A 949 -19.45 5.57 21.68
C THR A 949 -18.41 6.71 21.73
N PRO A 950 -18.33 7.66 20.76
CA PRO A 950 -17.46 8.82 20.90
C PRO A 950 -17.83 9.73 22.08
N GLY A 951 -19.13 9.99 22.28
CA GLY A 951 -19.62 10.78 23.41
C GLY A 951 -19.30 10.13 24.76
N TYR A 952 -19.41 8.81 24.87
CA TYR A 952 -19.04 8.03 26.05
C TYR A 952 -17.56 8.18 26.38
N SER A 953 -16.67 8.14 25.37
CA SER A 953 -15.23 8.35 25.60
C SER A 953 -14.94 9.73 26.23
N LEU A 954 -15.67 10.77 25.80
CA LEU A 954 -15.58 12.11 26.38
C LEU A 954 -16.17 12.16 27.78
N ILE A 955 -17.39 11.65 27.98
CA ILE A 955 -18.07 11.62 29.27
C ILE A 955 -17.20 10.91 30.30
N ALA A 956 -16.73 9.70 29.99
CA ALA A 956 -15.89 8.92 30.86
C ALA A 956 -14.56 9.65 31.17
N ARG A 957 -13.95 10.32 30.18
CA ARG A 957 -12.73 11.11 30.38
C ARG A 957 -12.93 12.26 31.37
N VAL A 958 -14.04 12.98 31.28
CA VAL A 958 -14.37 14.08 32.21
C VAL A 958 -14.69 13.49 33.60
N MET A 959 -15.57 12.50 33.69
CA MET A 959 -16.05 11.95 34.97
C MET A 959 -14.95 11.22 35.77
N LEU A 960 -13.97 10.61 35.10
CA LEU A 960 -12.86 9.92 35.75
C LEU A 960 -11.67 10.84 36.12
N SER A 961 -11.72 12.12 35.72
CA SER A 961 -10.67 13.11 35.98
C SER A 961 -11.02 13.97 37.20
N LYS A 962 -10.17 13.99 38.22
CA LYS A 962 -10.45 14.70 39.49
C LYS A 962 -10.55 16.23 39.38
N ASP A 963 -9.86 16.82 38.40
CA ASP A 963 -9.74 18.28 38.25
C ASP A 963 -10.51 18.83 37.05
N ASP A 964 -11.28 18.00 36.35
CA ASP A 964 -12.03 18.40 35.16
C ASP A 964 -13.39 18.97 35.55
N ASN A 965 -13.64 20.21 35.15
CA ASN A 965 -14.85 20.96 35.49
C ASN A 965 -15.80 21.17 34.31
N THR A 966 -15.61 20.40 33.23
CA THR A 966 -16.50 20.42 32.07
C THR A 966 -17.91 19.95 32.43
N GLU A 967 -18.92 20.75 32.08
CA GLU A 967 -20.32 20.42 32.29
C GLU A 967 -20.91 19.83 31.00
N ILE A 968 -21.58 18.69 31.08
CA ILE A 968 -22.07 17.93 29.92
C ILE A 968 -23.60 17.76 29.99
N ARG A 969 -24.27 18.00 28.86
CA ARG A 969 -25.67 17.62 28.62
C ARG A 969 -25.76 16.69 27.43
N VAL A 970 -26.44 15.56 27.59
CA VAL A 970 -26.54 14.52 26.57
C VAL A 970 -28.00 14.30 26.20
N VAL A 971 -28.31 14.32 24.91
CA VAL A 971 -29.52 13.76 24.34
C VAL A 971 -29.13 12.46 23.66
N ASP A 972 -29.59 11.33 24.20
CA ASP A 972 -29.29 10.00 23.69
C ASP A 972 -30.55 9.35 23.08
N ALA A 973 -30.59 9.26 21.75
CA ALA A 973 -31.75 8.84 20.98
C ALA A 973 -31.64 7.37 20.54
N ASN A 974 -32.61 6.55 20.98
CA ASN A 974 -32.64 5.11 20.75
C ASN A 974 -34.04 4.62 20.30
N LYS A 975 -34.12 3.37 19.82
CA LYS A 975 -35.41 2.78 19.45
C LYS A 975 -36.16 2.30 20.69
N SER A 976 -35.56 1.41 21.46
CA SER A 976 -36.10 0.84 22.68
C SER A 976 -35.11 0.94 23.84
N GLU A 977 -35.53 0.59 25.05
CA GLU A 977 -34.67 0.60 26.24
C GLU A 977 -33.49 -0.36 26.10
N LYS A 978 -33.68 -1.49 25.41
CA LYS A 978 -32.63 -2.49 25.15
C LYS A 978 -31.55 -2.00 24.18
N ASP A 979 -31.82 -0.92 23.45
CA ASP A 979 -30.88 -0.33 22.50
C ASP A 979 -29.93 0.68 23.15
N ILE A 980 -30.18 1.09 24.40
CA ILE A 980 -29.34 2.07 25.10
C ILE A 980 -28.00 1.40 25.45
N LEU A 981 -26.96 1.76 24.72
CA LEU A 981 -25.62 1.21 24.94
C LEU A 981 -24.99 1.83 26.19
N LEU A 982 -24.29 1.01 26.98
CA LEU A 982 -23.54 1.45 28.18
C LEU A 982 -24.42 2.14 29.24
N LYS A 983 -25.73 1.86 29.25
CA LYS A 983 -26.72 2.49 30.14
C LYS A 983 -26.30 2.47 31.61
N ASP A 984 -25.93 1.31 32.13
CA ASP A 984 -25.58 1.16 33.56
C ASP A 984 -24.38 2.04 33.97
N GLU A 985 -23.43 2.24 33.06
CA GLU A 985 -22.27 3.11 33.31
C GLU A 985 -22.61 4.60 33.18
N LEU A 986 -23.46 4.97 32.21
CA LEU A 986 -23.97 6.34 32.06
C LEU A 986 -24.82 6.75 33.27
N ASP A 987 -25.73 5.88 33.72
CA ASP A 987 -26.56 6.09 34.92
C ASP A 987 -25.68 6.25 36.17
N ARG A 988 -24.61 5.45 36.29
CA ARG A 988 -23.62 5.57 37.36
C ARG A 988 -22.91 6.93 37.30
N PHE A 989 -22.40 7.31 36.13
CA PHE A 989 -21.70 8.58 35.96
C PHE A 989 -22.59 9.78 36.26
N GLU A 990 -23.84 9.78 35.79
CA GLU A 990 -24.78 10.87 36.07
C GLU A 990 -25.01 11.02 37.58
N LYS A 991 -25.23 9.90 38.29
CA LYS A 991 -25.42 9.87 39.74
C LYS A 991 -24.19 10.36 40.52
N GLU A 992 -22.99 10.04 40.05
CA GLU A 992 -21.72 10.41 40.69
C GLU A 992 -21.26 11.85 40.34
N SER A 993 -21.76 12.43 39.26
CA SER A 993 -21.31 13.73 38.70
C SER A 993 -21.64 14.97 39.53
N ALA A 994 -22.48 14.84 40.56
CA ALA A 994 -23.04 15.96 41.33
C ALA A 994 -23.69 17.07 40.46
N GLY A 995 -24.28 16.69 39.31
CA GLY A 995 -25.05 17.58 38.43
C GLY A 995 -24.26 18.17 37.25
N THR A 996 -22.96 17.87 37.16
CA THR A 996 -22.12 18.28 36.02
C THR A 996 -22.44 17.48 34.76
N LEU A 997 -22.92 16.24 34.87
CA LEU A 997 -23.46 15.44 33.78
C LEU A 997 -24.99 15.33 33.91
N ARG A 998 -25.71 15.45 32.80
CA ARG A 998 -27.12 15.05 32.69
C ARG A 998 -27.33 14.30 31.39
N VAL A 999 -28.00 13.15 31.45
CA VAL A 999 -28.28 12.29 30.29
C VAL A 999 -29.78 12.13 30.12
N GLU A 1000 -30.31 12.58 28.99
CA GLU A 1000 -31.71 12.43 28.65
C GLU A 1000 -31.86 11.38 27.53
N HIS A 1001 -32.39 10.21 27.89
CA HIS A 1001 -32.69 9.15 26.93
C HIS A 1001 -34.07 9.41 26.27
N ILE A 1002 -34.11 9.40 24.94
CA ILE A 1002 -35.35 9.46 24.16
C ILE A 1002 -35.55 8.19 23.34
N LEU A 1003 -36.74 7.60 23.49
CA LEU A 1003 -37.09 6.36 22.80
C LEU A 1003 -38.22 6.58 21.80
N SER A 1004 -38.03 6.12 20.56
CA SER A 1004 -39.08 6.14 19.52
C SER A 1004 -40.10 5.01 19.69
N HIS A 1005 -39.69 3.88 20.24
CA HIS A 1005 -40.50 2.67 20.48
C HIS A 1005 -40.27 2.15 21.92
N PRO A 1006 -40.61 2.94 22.96
CA PRO A 1006 -40.43 2.55 24.34
C PRO A 1006 -41.36 1.39 24.74
N GLY A 1007 -40.89 0.52 25.64
CA GLY A 1007 -41.76 -0.47 26.29
C GLY A 1007 -42.76 0.19 27.26
N ASP A 1008 -43.78 -0.56 27.67
CA ASP A 1008 -44.86 -0.05 28.54
C ASP A 1008 -44.36 0.49 29.89
N GLY A 1009 -43.23 -0.03 30.38
CA GLY A 1009 -42.60 0.39 31.63
C GLY A 1009 -41.75 1.67 31.55
N TRP A 1010 -41.50 2.22 30.35
CA TRP A 1010 -40.62 3.37 30.17
C TRP A 1010 -41.25 4.66 30.70
N ARG A 1011 -40.55 5.29 31.65
CA ARG A 1011 -40.95 6.56 32.27
C ARG A 1011 -40.21 7.78 31.74
N GLY A 1012 -39.20 7.57 30.90
CA GLY A 1012 -38.46 8.65 30.24
C GLY A 1012 -39.21 9.21 29.03
N ARG A 1013 -38.52 10.05 28.25
CA ARG A 1013 -39.12 10.73 27.10
C ARG A 1013 -39.43 9.77 25.95
N LYS A 1014 -40.56 10.02 25.27
CA LYS A 1014 -41.05 9.25 24.12
C LYS A 1014 -41.08 10.14 22.88
N GLY A 1015 -40.59 9.66 21.75
CA GLY A 1015 -40.65 10.38 20.47
C GLY A 1015 -39.33 10.40 19.71
N HIS A 1016 -39.14 11.43 18.89
CA HIS A 1016 -37.93 11.68 18.11
C HIS A 1016 -37.27 12.98 18.57
N VAL A 1017 -35.99 13.17 18.19
CA VAL A 1017 -35.29 14.43 18.45
C VAL A 1017 -35.98 15.56 17.66
N ASP A 1018 -36.32 16.64 18.35
CA ASP A 1018 -36.91 17.86 17.77
C ASP A 1018 -36.34 19.11 18.43
N ALA A 1019 -36.71 20.29 17.92
CA ALA A 1019 -36.15 21.57 18.38
C ALA A 1019 -36.52 21.90 19.83
N ASP A 1020 -37.73 21.54 20.28
CA ASP A 1020 -38.19 21.84 21.64
C ASP A 1020 -37.45 21.00 22.67
N LEU A 1021 -37.24 19.71 22.37
CA LEU A 1021 -36.42 18.82 23.19
C LEU A 1021 -35.00 19.35 23.34
N LEU A 1022 -34.36 19.72 22.23
CA LEU A 1022 -32.99 20.22 22.25
C LEU A 1022 -32.90 21.48 23.12
N LYS A 1023 -33.88 22.39 23.00
CA LYS A 1023 -33.99 23.62 23.81
C LYS A 1023 -34.18 23.37 25.30
N GLU A 1024 -34.89 22.31 25.67
CA GLU A 1024 -35.18 21.97 27.05
C GLU A 1024 -33.98 21.30 27.76
N VAL A 1025 -33.21 20.49 27.03
CA VAL A 1025 -32.17 19.63 27.62
C VAL A 1025 -30.78 20.25 27.53
N LEU A 1026 -30.44 20.84 26.39
CA LEU A 1026 -29.08 21.31 26.08
C LEU A 1026 -28.81 22.71 26.63
N PHE A 1027 -27.53 23.05 26.77
CA PHE A 1027 -27.11 24.42 27.03
C PHE A 1027 -27.39 25.30 25.81
N ALA A 1028 -27.88 26.52 26.05
CA ALA A 1028 -28.06 27.54 25.01
C ALA A 1028 -26.72 27.95 24.37
N PRO A 1029 -26.74 28.41 23.10
CA PRO A 1029 -25.55 28.93 22.43
C PRO A 1029 -24.98 30.13 23.20
N GLY A 1030 -23.65 30.22 23.25
CA GLY A 1030 -22.94 31.26 23.97
C GLY A 1030 -21.46 30.94 24.16
N GLU A 1031 -20.70 31.92 24.65
CA GLU A 1031 -19.25 31.79 24.84
C GLU A 1031 -18.91 30.60 25.75
N GLY A 1032 -18.02 29.73 25.27
CA GLY A 1032 -17.57 28.53 25.97
C GLY A 1032 -18.56 27.35 25.95
N THR A 1033 -19.60 27.37 25.11
CA THR A 1033 -20.45 26.21 24.82
C THR A 1033 -20.02 25.55 23.51
N GLY A 1034 -19.85 24.23 23.48
CA GLY A 1034 -19.61 23.46 22.25
C GLY A 1034 -20.61 22.32 22.12
N THR A 1035 -21.11 22.08 20.91
CA THR A 1035 -22.11 21.05 20.61
C THR A 1035 -21.54 20.02 19.64
N PHE A 1036 -21.62 18.75 20.00
CA PHE A 1036 -21.09 17.64 19.22
C PHE A 1036 -22.19 16.64 18.86
N LEU A 1037 -22.20 16.21 17.61
CA LEU A 1037 -23.27 15.40 17.03
C LEU A 1037 -22.71 14.07 16.50
N CYS A 1038 -23.39 12.97 16.80
CA CYS A 1038 -23.11 11.68 16.14
C CYS A 1038 -24.38 10.82 16.08
N GLY A 1039 -24.73 10.29 14.91
CA GLY A 1039 -25.88 9.41 14.80
C GLY A 1039 -26.36 9.21 13.36
N PRO A 1040 -27.53 8.55 13.17
CA PRO A 1040 -28.06 8.26 11.85
C PRO A 1040 -28.25 9.54 11.00
N PRO A 1041 -27.92 9.54 9.70
CA PRO A 1041 -28.02 10.73 8.85
C PRO A 1041 -29.40 11.40 8.89
N GLY A 1042 -30.48 10.60 8.96
CA GLY A 1042 -31.84 11.13 9.08
C GLY A 1042 -32.06 11.94 10.35
N MET A 1043 -31.49 11.53 11.49
CA MET A 1043 -31.61 12.28 12.75
C MET A 1043 -30.76 13.56 12.70
N ILE A 1044 -29.52 13.44 12.23
CA ILE A 1044 -28.57 14.56 12.21
C ILE A 1044 -28.98 15.62 11.19
N GLN A 1045 -29.19 15.23 9.94
CA GLN A 1045 -29.41 16.17 8.83
C GLN A 1045 -30.83 16.73 8.80
N LYS A 1046 -31.84 15.96 9.23
CA LYS A 1046 -33.26 16.38 9.12
C LYS A 1046 -33.83 16.99 10.40
N ALA A 1047 -33.23 16.72 11.57
CA ALA A 1047 -33.76 17.17 12.85
C ALA A 1047 -32.75 17.98 13.67
N ALA A 1048 -31.61 17.40 14.03
CA ALA A 1048 -30.67 18.03 14.96
C ALA A 1048 -29.96 19.26 14.37
N LEU A 1049 -29.34 19.14 13.20
CA LEU A 1049 -28.61 20.25 12.56
C LEU A 1049 -29.52 21.45 12.25
N PRO A 1050 -30.69 21.29 11.60
CA PRO A 1050 -31.59 22.42 11.36
C PRO A 1050 -32.02 23.10 12.67
N ALA A 1051 -32.40 22.34 13.69
CA ALA A 1051 -32.86 22.90 14.96
C ALA A 1051 -31.77 23.66 15.72
N LEU A 1052 -30.52 23.18 15.69
CA LEU A 1052 -29.38 23.83 16.37
C LEU A 1052 -28.94 25.10 15.62
N ARG A 1053 -28.92 25.07 14.29
CA ARG A 1053 -28.65 26.27 13.47
C ARG A 1053 -29.71 27.35 13.72
N ASP A 1054 -30.99 26.98 13.71
CA ASP A 1054 -32.09 27.90 13.99
C ASP A 1054 -32.06 28.46 15.41
N TRP A 1055 -31.45 27.73 16.36
CA TRP A 1055 -31.26 28.18 17.73
C TRP A 1055 -30.06 29.12 17.90
N GLY A 1056 -29.11 29.13 16.95
CA GLY A 1056 -27.99 30.07 16.89
C GLY A 1056 -26.59 29.46 17.03
N PHE A 1057 -26.46 28.14 16.93
CA PHE A 1057 -25.14 27.48 16.81
C PHE A 1057 -24.56 27.64 15.39
N VAL A 1058 -23.25 27.72 15.29
CA VAL A 1058 -22.48 27.95 14.06
C VAL A 1058 -21.51 26.78 13.82
N GLU A 1059 -21.64 26.16 12.63
CA GLU A 1059 -20.76 25.07 12.21
C GLU A 1059 -19.30 25.51 12.15
N GLU A 1060 -18.40 24.62 12.53
CA GLU A 1060 -16.95 24.85 12.64
C GLU A 1060 -16.52 25.83 13.77
N GLU A 1061 -17.47 26.50 14.41
CA GLU A 1061 -17.20 27.39 15.55
C GLU A 1061 -17.53 26.75 16.89
N ASP A 1062 -18.80 26.35 17.06
CA ASP A 1062 -19.36 25.76 18.28
C ASP A 1062 -20.29 24.56 18.00
N LEU A 1063 -20.42 24.13 16.75
CA LEU A 1063 -21.17 22.95 16.31
C LEU A 1063 -20.31 22.03 15.43
N PHE A 1064 -20.12 20.79 15.89
CA PHE A 1064 -19.20 19.82 15.27
C PHE A 1064 -19.84 18.44 15.11
N GLY A 1065 -19.49 17.73 14.04
CA GLY A 1065 -19.75 16.30 13.89
C GLY A 1065 -18.56 15.49 14.38
N PHE A 1066 -18.81 14.38 15.09
CA PHE A 1066 -17.77 13.40 15.41
C PHE A 1066 -17.28 12.67 14.16
#